data_AF-A0A672TLM4-F1
#
_entry.id   AF-A0A672TLM4-F1
#
_cell.length_a   1.000
_cell.length_b   1.000
_cell.length_c   1.000
_cell.angle_alpha   90.00
_cell.angle_beta   90.00
_cell.angle_gamma   90.00
#
_symmetry.space_group_name_H-M   'P 1'
#
loop_
_entity.id
_entity.type
_entity.pdbx_description
1 polymer ?
#
loop_
_entity_poly.entity_id
_entity_poly.type
_entity_poly.pdbx_seq_one_letter_code
_entity_poly.pdbx_strand_id
1 'polypeptide(L)'
;MGGISRRSMLASVTNLKSLRRLHLHSNLLVTVPASLASLPNLSRLDLQNNCLLAVPPEIQTLPFVRLRGNPLGETEPSPQAVTSCFPVVPRLQRSSSFFTVTSEGCKVVLACGIHFYFPPGAASDPLQICCRTLAPDPQWVKLRHHDVLLSRVLELQPHGVKFQQEVQISMPYASPQTLHQREVVVRTFSGQSWSDLRTRAKQKRKSKHVAHCSVLHFSWFLVVARLVQNECKVPAEGTLLFSSVDPNIKVTFPPGVTEEPRTVEMQVSDAGCRASPLLCLSQDSLVDFLRPVRIQLPLPPGVTGINLDQSRLHLLHGDLEGQIWDDITSQVVLEFTHLYAVFEVTHFSWVHAINPTCSLFPLQARYWLWYTTKTYIGGIAKKVYERLRMYQVNFIALQRKKDPEQVLLQCVPKHKVDPVLKKLQDRYRGPEPSDMVEMFEGEQFFAAFEGGISIDMDRPDCVDGRLSFIFYSHLKNMKEIYVSFYRGAIPESIPEEASRRRKGPDSLWLVTLPIKLPRLKPRWGENPGPLNGFSFPPLNLGNAETGYLTQANLLSIARRVGADWQTIGLNLGLTYQQIEQFAVQDLDKQILDMLFSWAQQNSEDPDCVSKLITAMKESGRQDIADEVETIIELGRQKYRESIRRVGLEQESSTEDSAIAMV
;
A
#
# COMPACT_ATOMS: atom_id res chain seq x y z
N MET A 1 -6.81 -21.32 -0.06
CA MET A 1 -7.16 -22.67 -0.53
C MET A 1 -6.30 -23.01 -1.73
N GLY A 2 -5.74 -24.22 -1.73
CA GLY A 2 -4.61 -24.65 -2.54
C GLY A 2 -4.77 -24.51 -4.05
N GLY A 3 -3.64 -24.29 -4.72
CA GLY A 3 -3.54 -24.34 -6.17
C GLY A 3 -3.80 -25.76 -6.66
N ILE A 4 -4.98 -25.98 -7.24
CA ILE A 4 -5.23 -27.18 -8.03
C ILE A 4 -4.44 -26.98 -9.32
N SER A 5 -3.27 -27.62 -9.40
CA SER A 5 -2.44 -27.64 -10.61
C SER A 5 -3.30 -28.10 -11.79
N ARG A 6 -3.19 -27.45 -12.95
CA ARG A 6 -4.06 -27.71 -14.12
C ARG A 6 -4.03 -29.17 -14.60
N ARG A 7 -3.01 -29.96 -14.23
CA ARG A 7 -2.98 -31.44 -14.40
C ARG A 7 -4.00 -32.17 -13.50
N SER A 8 -4.24 -31.69 -12.29
CA SER A 8 -5.19 -32.25 -11.33
C SER A 8 -6.66 -31.99 -11.70
N MET A 9 -6.94 -30.90 -12.43
CA MET A 9 -8.31 -30.59 -12.87
C MET A 9 -8.86 -31.67 -13.83
N LEU A 10 -8.03 -32.17 -14.77
CA LEU A 10 -8.43 -33.25 -15.70
C LEU A 10 -8.60 -34.60 -14.98
N ALA A 11 -7.76 -34.89 -13.97
CA ALA A 11 -7.92 -36.09 -13.13
C ALA A 11 -9.15 -36.05 -12.22
N SER A 12 -9.71 -34.86 -11.95
CA SER A 12 -10.95 -34.72 -11.16
C SER A 12 -12.20 -34.89 -12.03
N VAL A 13 -12.12 -34.51 -13.32
CA VAL A 13 -13.22 -34.62 -14.29
C VAL A 13 -13.55 -36.09 -14.61
N THR A 14 -12.58 -36.99 -14.49
CA THR A 14 -12.74 -38.43 -14.73
C THR A 14 -13.60 -39.14 -13.66
N ASN A 15 -13.86 -38.49 -12.52
CA ASN A 15 -14.74 -39.02 -11.47
C ASN A 15 -16.23 -38.63 -11.66
N LEU A 16 -16.55 -37.84 -12.70
CA LEU A 16 -17.90 -37.32 -12.94
C LEU A 16 -18.73 -38.29 -13.79
N LYS A 17 -19.30 -39.31 -13.15
CA LYS A 17 -20.06 -40.40 -13.81
C LYS A 17 -21.29 -39.94 -14.63
N SER A 18 -21.83 -38.75 -14.36
CA SER A 18 -22.99 -38.18 -15.08
C SER A 18 -22.61 -37.19 -16.19
N LEU A 19 -21.32 -36.99 -16.47
CA LEU A 19 -20.84 -36.00 -17.43
C LEU A 19 -21.22 -36.40 -18.87
N ARG A 20 -22.07 -35.59 -19.53
CA ARG A 20 -22.52 -35.84 -20.91
C ARG A 20 -21.77 -35.06 -21.98
N ARG A 21 -21.32 -33.83 -21.67
CA ARG A 21 -20.63 -32.96 -22.63
C ARG A 21 -19.45 -32.28 -21.95
N LEU A 22 -18.27 -32.34 -22.56
CA LEU A 22 -17.06 -31.71 -22.07
C LEU A 22 -16.46 -30.81 -23.16
N HIS A 23 -16.42 -29.50 -22.89
CA HIS A 23 -15.91 -28.48 -23.81
C HIS A 23 -14.59 -27.91 -23.28
N LEU A 24 -13.50 -28.23 -23.97
CA LEU A 24 -12.13 -27.85 -23.64
C LEU A 24 -11.42 -27.16 -24.82
N HIS A 25 -12.16 -26.69 -25.82
CA HIS A 25 -11.61 -26.02 -26.98
C HIS A 25 -10.91 -24.69 -26.64
N SER A 26 -9.93 -24.27 -27.45
CA SER A 26 -9.20 -23.00 -27.32
C SER A 26 -8.47 -22.82 -25.97
N ASN A 27 -7.98 -23.92 -25.41
CA ASN A 27 -7.08 -23.91 -24.27
C ASN A 27 -5.64 -24.19 -24.74
N LEU A 28 -4.70 -24.29 -23.81
CA LEU A 28 -3.29 -24.62 -24.10
C LEU A 28 -2.95 -26.02 -23.58
N LEU A 29 -3.86 -26.98 -23.78
CA LEU A 29 -3.64 -28.36 -23.33
C LEU A 29 -2.55 -29.00 -24.19
N VAL A 30 -1.54 -29.59 -23.53
CA VAL A 30 -0.43 -30.31 -24.18
C VAL A 30 -0.66 -31.82 -24.17
N THR A 31 -1.37 -32.34 -23.16
CA THR A 31 -1.75 -33.75 -23.05
C THR A 31 -3.17 -33.90 -22.51
N VAL A 32 -3.81 -35.04 -22.79
CA VAL A 32 -5.12 -35.43 -22.28
C VAL A 32 -5.04 -36.86 -21.72
N PRO A 33 -5.58 -37.15 -20.52
CA PRO A 33 -5.52 -38.49 -19.94
C PRO A 33 -6.49 -39.45 -20.62
N ALA A 34 -6.09 -40.70 -20.84
CA ALA A 34 -6.89 -41.74 -21.49
C ALA A 34 -8.22 -42.04 -20.75
N SER A 35 -8.26 -41.81 -19.44
CA SER A 35 -9.44 -42.00 -18.58
C SER A 35 -10.64 -41.10 -18.90
N LEU A 36 -10.51 -40.14 -19.82
CA LEU A 36 -11.66 -39.40 -20.36
C LEU A 36 -12.49 -40.23 -21.34
N ALA A 37 -11.91 -41.26 -21.96
CA ALA A 37 -12.64 -42.19 -22.82
C ALA A 37 -13.53 -43.18 -22.04
N SER A 38 -13.25 -43.41 -20.76
CA SER A 38 -13.97 -44.39 -19.93
C SER A 38 -15.19 -43.82 -19.18
N LEU A 39 -15.58 -42.56 -19.46
CA LEU A 39 -16.75 -41.94 -18.84
C LEU A 39 -18.06 -42.49 -19.46
N PRO A 40 -18.95 -43.12 -18.67
CA PRO A 40 -20.04 -43.96 -19.20
C PRO A 40 -21.14 -43.18 -19.92
N ASN A 41 -21.26 -41.87 -19.68
CA ASN A 41 -22.34 -41.03 -20.22
C ASN A 41 -21.84 -39.94 -21.18
N LEU A 42 -20.54 -39.91 -21.50
CA LEU A 42 -19.96 -38.84 -22.30
C LEU A 42 -20.37 -38.99 -23.77
N SER A 43 -21.07 -37.99 -24.29
CA SER A 43 -21.59 -37.99 -25.66
C SER A 43 -20.98 -36.90 -26.55
N ARG A 44 -20.20 -35.95 -26.00
CA ARG A 44 -19.44 -34.94 -26.75
C ARG A 44 -18.17 -34.52 -26.02
N LEU A 45 -17.03 -34.55 -26.71
CA LEU A 45 -15.74 -34.09 -26.21
C LEU A 45 -15.10 -33.11 -27.20
N ASP A 46 -14.97 -31.84 -26.82
CA ASP A 46 -14.41 -30.80 -27.68
C ASP A 46 -13.02 -30.38 -27.21
N LEU A 47 -11.98 -30.71 -27.97
CA LEU A 47 -10.57 -30.45 -27.68
C LEU A 47 -9.91 -29.57 -28.76
N GLN A 48 -10.70 -28.90 -29.60
CA GLN A 48 -10.19 -28.12 -30.73
C GLN A 48 -9.28 -26.97 -30.30
N ASN A 49 -8.33 -26.58 -31.15
CA ASN A 49 -7.43 -25.43 -30.91
C ASN A 49 -6.69 -25.49 -29.56
N ASN A 50 -6.08 -26.63 -29.27
CA ASN A 50 -5.15 -26.83 -28.15
C ASN A 50 -3.73 -27.12 -28.69
N CYS A 51 -2.78 -27.47 -27.83
CA CYS A 51 -1.39 -27.79 -28.19
C CYS A 51 -1.10 -29.29 -28.05
N LEU A 52 -2.08 -30.15 -28.34
CA LEU A 52 -1.93 -31.59 -28.18
C LEU A 52 -1.01 -32.15 -29.28
N LEU A 53 0.16 -32.67 -28.87
CA LEU A 53 1.12 -33.33 -29.76
C LEU A 53 0.71 -34.79 -30.05
N ALA A 54 0.09 -35.43 -29.07
CA ALA A 54 -0.51 -36.75 -29.18
C ALA A 54 -1.77 -36.84 -28.30
N VAL A 55 -2.70 -37.71 -28.68
CA VAL A 55 -3.88 -38.07 -27.88
C VAL A 55 -3.86 -39.58 -27.68
N PRO A 56 -4.26 -40.11 -26.51
CA PRO A 56 -4.38 -41.55 -26.31
C PRO A 56 -5.30 -42.19 -27.38
N PRO A 57 -4.95 -43.38 -27.88
CA PRO A 57 -5.70 -44.05 -28.96
C PRO A 57 -7.18 -44.30 -28.60
N GLU A 58 -7.49 -44.47 -27.31
CA GLU A 58 -8.84 -44.67 -26.78
C GLU A 58 -9.73 -43.42 -26.95
N ILE A 59 -9.15 -42.23 -27.01
CA ILE A 59 -9.89 -40.96 -27.21
C ILE A 59 -9.97 -40.63 -28.70
N GLN A 60 -8.92 -40.96 -29.47
CA GLN A 60 -8.88 -40.71 -30.91
C GLN A 60 -9.94 -41.51 -31.68
N THR A 61 -10.37 -42.65 -31.13
CA THR A 61 -11.36 -43.56 -31.71
C THR A 61 -12.82 -43.23 -31.36
N LEU A 62 -13.07 -42.21 -30.53
CA LEU A 62 -14.43 -41.83 -30.13
C LEU A 62 -15.16 -41.06 -31.25
N PRO A 63 -16.40 -41.44 -31.64
CA PRO A 63 -17.11 -40.80 -32.74
C PRO A 63 -17.57 -39.36 -32.44
N PHE A 64 -17.48 -38.92 -31.19
CA PHE A 64 -17.95 -37.62 -30.71
C PHE A 64 -16.82 -36.69 -30.21
N VAL A 65 -15.55 -37.01 -30.53
CA VAL A 65 -14.40 -36.17 -30.21
C VAL A 65 -14.11 -35.15 -31.32
N ARG A 66 -13.73 -33.93 -30.95
CA ARG A 66 -13.26 -32.91 -31.90
C ARG A 66 -11.83 -32.49 -31.58
N LEU A 67 -10.89 -32.80 -32.48
CA LEU A 67 -9.44 -32.59 -32.28
C LEU A 67 -8.81 -31.55 -33.23
N ARG A 68 -9.61 -30.94 -34.11
CA ARG A 68 -9.12 -30.01 -35.15
C ARG A 68 -8.39 -28.80 -34.55
N GLY A 69 -7.27 -28.39 -35.15
CA GLY A 69 -6.46 -27.26 -34.67
C GLY A 69 -5.46 -27.61 -33.56
N ASN A 70 -5.06 -28.88 -33.46
CA ASN A 70 -3.96 -29.35 -32.60
C ASN A 70 -2.81 -29.87 -33.48
N PRO A 71 -1.53 -29.70 -33.08
CA PRO A 71 -0.35 -30.19 -33.81
C PRO A 71 -0.14 -31.71 -33.60
N LEU A 72 -1.13 -32.53 -33.96
CA LEU A 72 -1.11 -33.98 -33.72
C LEU A 72 -0.19 -34.69 -34.72
N GLY A 73 0.80 -35.42 -34.21
CA GLY A 73 1.69 -36.27 -35.04
C GLY A 73 2.94 -35.58 -35.58
N GLU A 74 3.28 -34.37 -35.13
CA GLU A 74 4.58 -33.76 -35.44
C GLU A 74 5.67 -34.42 -34.58
N THR A 75 6.52 -35.25 -35.19
CA THR A 75 7.72 -35.82 -34.57
C THR A 75 8.75 -34.73 -34.33
N GLU A 76 9.31 -34.66 -33.12
CA GLU A 76 10.40 -33.75 -32.80
C GLU A 76 11.54 -33.83 -33.83
N PRO A 77 11.95 -32.73 -34.45
CA PRO A 77 13.23 -32.69 -35.14
C PRO A 77 14.34 -32.38 -34.15
N SER A 78 15.38 -33.21 -34.18
CA SER A 78 16.67 -32.98 -33.51
C SER A 78 17.35 -31.70 -34.05
N PRO A 79 18.26 -31.10 -33.27
CA PRO A 79 18.75 -29.76 -33.55
C PRO A 79 19.88 -29.81 -34.58
N GLN A 80 19.63 -29.41 -35.82
CA GLN A 80 20.59 -28.67 -36.66
C GLN A 80 19.94 -28.12 -37.93
N ALA A 81 20.11 -26.79 -38.08
CA ALA A 81 20.06 -25.94 -39.28
C ALA A 81 19.18 -26.40 -40.47
N VAL A 82 18.10 -25.66 -40.77
CA VAL A 82 18.09 -24.67 -41.87
C VAL A 82 17.06 -23.55 -41.57
N THR A 83 17.55 -22.33 -41.73
CA THR A 83 16.94 -21.00 -41.73
C THR A 83 15.68 -20.84 -42.59
N SER A 84 14.61 -20.24 -42.04
CA SER A 84 13.82 -19.22 -42.77
C SER A 84 13.15 -18.26 -41.79
N CYS A 85 13.46 -16.97 -41.95
CA CYS A 85 13.28 -15.89 -40.97
C CYS A 85 11.83 -15.47 -40.70
N PHE A 86 11.32 -15.80 -39.51
CA PHE A 86 10.46 -14.90 -38.71
C PHE A 86 10.76 -15.16 -37.22
N PRO A 87 11.33 -14.21 -36.46
CA PRO A 87 11.72 -14.49 -35.07
C PRO A 87 10.49 -14.55 -34.16
N VAL A 88 10.07 -15.77 -33.84
CA VAL A 88 9.10 -16.07 -32.78
C VAL A 88 9.83 -16.04 -31.45
N VAL A 89 9.71 -14.92 -30.73
CA VAL A 89 10.32 -14.72 -29.40
C VAL A 89 9.69 -15.66 -28.36
N PRO A 90 10.47 -16.37 -27.51
CA PRO A 90 9.93 -17.25 -26.47
C PRO A 90 9.10 -16.50 -25.42
N ARG A 91 7.95 -17.07 -25.03
CA ARG A 91 7.13 -16.60 -23.89
C ARG A 91 7.41 -17.48 -22.67
N LEU A 92 8.16 -16.96 -21.70
CA LEU A 92 8.30 -17.60 -20.38
C LEU A 92 7.03 -17.36 -19.56
N GLN A 93 6.39 -18.44 -19.07
CA GLN A 93 5.18 -18.34 -18.25
C GLN A 93 5.37 -19.02 -16.87
N ARG A 94 5.21 -18.20 -15.82
CA ARG A 94 4.99 -18.50 -14.39
C ARG A 94 6.07 -19.30 -13.65
N SER A 95 6.93 -18.59 -12.92
CA SER A 95 7.05 -18.63 -11.45
C SER A 95 8.32 -17.89 -11.01
N SER A 96 8.31 -17.37 -9.79
CA SER A 96 9.40 -16.69 -9.10
C SER A 96 9.64 -15.23 -9.50
N SER A 97 10.01 -14.44 -8.50
CA SER A 97 10.45 -13.04 -8.61
C SER A 97 11.73 -12.90 -9.44
N PHE A 98 12.17 -13.93 -10.16
CA PHE A 98 13.42 -14.00 -10.88
C PHE A 98 13.19 -14.58 -12.27
N PHE A 99 13.87 -14.05 -13.27
CA PHE A 99 13.92 -14.62 -14.62
C PHE A 99 15.23 -14.27 -15.30
N THR A 100 15.69 -15.14 -16.20
CA THR A 100 16.95 -14.93 -16.93
C THR A 100 16.67 -14.39 -18.32
N VAL A 101 17.46 -13.40 -18.74
CA VAL A 101 17.45 -12.83 -20.09
C VAL A 101 18.75 -13.17 -20.78
N THR A 102 18.65 -13.72 -21.99
CA THR A 102 19.79 -14.07 -22.85
C THR A 102 19.86 -13.12 -24.06
N SER A 103 20.90 -13.27 -24.88
CA SER A 103 21.13 -12.46 -26.08
C SER A 103 20.06 -12.62 -27.17
N GLU A 104 19.26 -13.68 -27.13
CA GLU A 104 18.16 -13.88 -28.08
C GLU A 104 16.98 -12.92 -27.85
N GLY A 105 16.92 -12.27 -26.69
CA GLY A 105 15.77 -11.46 -26.28
C GLY A 105 14.58 -12.32 -25.85
N CYS A 106 13.66 -11.74 -25.08
CA CYS A 106 12.52 -12.49 -24.54
C CYS A 106 11.32 -11.59 -24.20
N LYS A 107 10.15 -12.21 -24.03
CA LYS A 107 8.94 -11.56 -23.50
C LYS A 107 8.56 -12.19 -22.17
N VAL A 108 8.52 -11.37 -21.12
CA VAL A 108 8.21 -11.83 -19.76
C VAL A 108 6.90 -11.20 -19.30
N VAL A 109 6.02 -12.02 -18.73
CA VAL A 109 4.74 -11.56 -18.18
C VAL A 109 4.62 -12.03 -16.74
N LEU A 110 4.60 -11.08 -15.81
CA LEU A 110 4.50 -11.37 -14.40
C LEU A 110 3.05 -11.59 -13.96
N ALA A 111 2.88 -12.31 -12.85
CA ALA A 111 1.56 -12.57 -12.27
C ALA A 111 0.84 -11.27 -11.83
N CYS A 112 1.59 -10.22 -11.49
CA CYS A 112 1.07 -8.89 -11.16
C CYS A 112 0.59 -8.10 -12.39
N GLY A 113 0.72 -8.65 -13.60
CA GLY A 113 0.26 -8.02 -14.85
C GLY A 113 1.26 -7.06 -15.49
N ILE A 114 2.50 -7.01 -14.98
CA ILE A 114 3.62 -6.28 -15.59
C ILE A 114 4.17 -7.11 -16.76
N HIS A 115 4.46 -6.45 -17.87
CA HIS A 115 5.06 -7.09 -19.04
C HIS A 115 6.40 -6.44 -19.39
N PHE A 116 7.37 -7.29 -19.74
CA PHE A 116 8.66 -6.87 -20.26
C PHE A 116 8.84 -7.38 -21.67
N TYR A 117 9.49 -6.57 -22.49
CA TYR A 117 9.99 -7.01 -23.79
C TYR A 117 11.46 -6.60 -23.93
N PHE A 118 12.30 -7.62 -24.02
CA PHE A 118 13.72 -7.51 -24.28
C PHE A 118 13.95 -7.80 -25.76
N PRO A 119 14.39 -6.81 -26.56
CA PRO A 119 14.73 -7.08 -27.95
C PRO A 119 15.99 -7.96 -28.05
N PRO A 120 16.17 -8.69 -29.17
CA PRO A 120 17.38 -9.48 -29.40
C PRO A 120 18.63 -8.58 -29.36
N GLY A 121 19.67 -9.02 -28.65
CA GLY A 121 20.89 -8.26 -28.41
C GLY A 121 20.80 -7.23 -27.28
N ALA A 122 19.72 -7.20 -26.49
CA ALA A 122 19.65 -6.29 -25.34
C ALA A 122 20.67 -6.61 -24.23
N ALA A 123 20.98 -7.88 -24.01
CA ALA A 123 21.99 -8.38 -23.08
C ALA A 123 22.95 -9.31 -23.82
N SER A 124 24.26 -9.12 -23.66
CA SER A 124 25.27 -10.01 -24.27
C SER A 124 25.39 -11.31 -23.48
N ASP A 125 25.49 -11.18 -22.16
CA ASP A 125 25.60 -12.31 -21.24
C ASP A 125 24.25 -12.63 -20.59
N PRO A 126 24.00 -13.91 -20.22
CA PRO A 126 22.81 -14.28 -19.46
C PRO A 126 22.69 -13.51 -18.15
N LEU A 127 21.67 -12.65 -18.04
CA LEU A 127 21.43 -11.82 -16.87
C LEU A 127 20.23 -12.34 -16.08
N GLN A 128 20.43 -12.65 -14.81
CA GLN A 128 19.34 -12.98 -13.89
C GLN A 128 18.73 -11.70 -13.33
N ILE A 129 17.47 -11.46 -13.65
CA ILE A 129 16.71 -10.28 -13.22
C ILE A 129 15.77 -10.65 -12.09
N CYS A 130 15.82 -9.88 -10.99
CA CYS A 130 14.86 -9.96 -9.90
C CYS A 130 13.82 -8.84 -10.04
N CYS A 131 12.55 -9.16 -9.80
CA CYS A 131 11.45 -8.23 -9.82
C CYS A 131 10.60 -8.34 -8.56
N ARG A 132 10.47 -7.23 -7.83
CA ARG A 132 9.67 -7.14 -6.61
C ARG A 132 8.67 -5.99 -6.72
N THR A 133 7.44 -6.23 -6.25
CA THR A 133 6.42 -5.18 -6.11
C THR A 133 6.26 -4.84 -4.64
N LEU A 134 6.59 -3.61 -4.28
CA LEU A 134 6.66 -3.12 -2.91
C LEU A 134 5.50 -2.16 -2.61
N ALA A 135 5.12 -2.06 -1.34
CA ALA A 135 4.24 -0.98 -0.91
C ALA A 135 4.99 0.37 -1.04
N PRO A 136 4.33 1.44 -1.48
CA PRO A 136 4.95 2.76 -1.51
C PRO A 136 5.22 3.24 -0.09
N ASP A 137 6.45 3.69 0.14
CA ASP A 137 6.90 4.22 1.41
C ASP A 137 7.48 5.64 1.20
N PRO A 138 7.12 6.62 2.05
CA PRO A 138 7.42 8.03 1.83
C PRO A 138 8.92 8.34 1.84
N GLN A 139 9.75 7.50 2.46
CA GLN A 139 11.20 7.71 2.51
C GLN A 139 11.82 7.76 1.11
N TRP A 140 11.30 6.94 0.18
CA TRP A 140 11.80 6.83 -1.19
C TRP A 140 10.76 7.23 -2.23
N VAL A 141 9.46 7.24 -1.93
CA VAL A 141 8.42 7.76 -2.85
C VAL A 141 8.22 9.26 -2.63
N LYS A 142 8.95 10.08 -3.41
CA LYS A 142 8.79 11.54 -3.40
C LYS A 142 7.83 12.01 -4.49
N LEU A 143 6.64 12.46 -4.07
CA LEU A 143 5.62 13.03 -4.94
C LEU A 143 5.71 14.57 -4.93
N ARG A 144 5.50 15.20 -6.09
CA ARG A 144 5.32 16.66 -6.20
C ARG A 144 3.92 17.05 -5.73
N HIS A 145 3.71 18.35 -5.50
CA HIS A 145 2.50 18.93 -4.90
C HIS A 145 1.17 18.47 -5.54
N HIS A 146 1.16 18.26 -6.85
CA HIS A 146 0.00 17.81 -7.63
C HIS A 146 0.21 16.43 -8.24
N ASP A 147 1.07 15.58 -7.70
CA ASP A 147 1.22 14.22 -8.21
C ASP A 147 0.25 13.27 -7.53
N VAL A 148 -0.19 12.24 -8.25
CA VAL A 148 -1.06 11.17 -7.72
C VAL A 148 -0.45 9.83 -8.03
N LEU A 149 -0.29 8.98 -7.01
CA LEU A 149 0.30 7.66 -7.20
C LEU A 149 -0.74 6.67 -7.76
N LEU A 150 -0.45 6.07 -8.91
CA LEU A 150 -1.37 5.17 -9.60
C LEU A 150 -0.97 3.69 -9.53
N SER A 151 0.26 3.38 -9.09
CA SER A 151 0.75 2.01 -8.95
C SER A 151 1.55 1.81 -7.67
N ARG A 152 1.75 0.54 -7.30
CA ARG A 152 2.80 0.15 -6.35
C ARG A 152 4.19 0.38 -6.94
N VAL A 153 5.21 0.37 -6.10
CA VAL A 153 6.60 0.53 -6.56
C VAL A 153 7.12 -0.81 -7.08
N LEU A 154 7.78 -0.77 -8.23
CA LEU A 154 8.41 -1.88 -8.89
C LEU A 154 9.92 -1.75 -8.74
N GLU A 155 10.53 -2.68 -8.03
CA GLU A 155 12.00 -2.79 -7.95
C GLU A 155 12.46 -3.85 -8.95
N LEU A 156 13.42 -3.50 -9.81
CA LEU A 156 14.07 -4.39 -10.76
C LEU A 156 15.57 -4.42 -10.50
N GLN A 157 16.11 -5.58 -10.16
CA GLN A 157 17.55 -5.79 -9.93
C GLN A 157 18.13 -6.71 -11.02
N PRO A 158 19.44 -6.62 -11.33
CA PRO A 158 20.45 -5.78 -10.68
C PRO A 158 20.35 -4.30 -11.09
N HIS A 159 20.60 -3.40 -10.12
CA HIS A 159 20.61 -1.97 -10.38
C HIS A 159 21.86 -1.55 -11.16
N GLY A 160 21.71 -0.57 -12.05
CA GLY A 160 22.84 0.05 -12.76
C GLY A 160 23.42 -0.75 -13.94
N VAL A 161 22.98 -2.00 -14.17
CA VAL A 161 23.36 -2.75 -15.37
C VAL A 161 22.72 -2.11 -16.60
N LYS A 162 23.56 -1.73 -17.56
CA LYS A 162 23.12 -1.10 -18.82
C LYS A 162 22.88 -2.15 -19.90
N PHE A 163 21.71 -2.09 -20.52
CA PHE A 163 21.36 -2.86 -21.70
C PHE A 163 21.91 -2.18 -22.96
N GLN A 164 22.30 -2.98 -23.95
CA GLN A 164 22.75 -2.48 -25.25
C GLN A 164 21.59 -1.92 -26.10
N GLN A 165 20.36 -2.33 -25.79
CA GLN A 165 19.14 -1.85 -26.42
C GLN A 165 18.08 -1.52 -25.37
N GLU A 166 17.16 -0.63 -25.72
CA GLU A 166 16.06 -0.25 -24.85
C GLU A 166 15.12 -1.43 -24.57
N VAL A 167 14.94 -1.72 -23.27
CA VAL A 167 13.97 -2.70 -22.79
C VAL A 167 12.63 -2.01 -22.57
N GLN A 168 11.56 -2.59 -23.11
CA GLN A 168 10.21 -2.04 -22.95
C GLN A 168 9.55 -2.62 -21.70
N ILE A 169 9.05 -1.74 -20.83
CA ILE A 169 8.32 -2.09 -19.61
C ILE A 169 6.87 -1.62 -19.76
N SER A 170 5.93 -2.51 -19.43
CA SER A 170 4.50 -2.21 -19.42
C SER A 170 3.93 -2.42 -18.03
N MET A 171 3.57 -1.34 -17.35
CA MET A 171 3.12 -1.35 -15.95
C MET A 171 1.60 -1.10 -15.86
N PRO A 172 0.81 -1.99 -15.22
CA PRO A 172 -0.59 -1.74 -14.98
C PRO A 172 -0.75 -0.67 -13.89
N TYR A 173 -1.74 0.20 -14.05
CA TYR A 173 -2.03 1.25 -13.09
C TYR A 173 -3.53 1.44 -12.85
N ALA A 174 -3.88 2.05 -11.72
CA ALA A 174 -5.25 2.38 -11.37
C ALA A 174 -5.77 3.54 -12.22
N SER A 175 -6.89 3.34 -12.91
CA SER A 175 -7.44 4.34 -13.83
C SER A 175 -7.81 5.63 -13.09
N PRO A 176 -7.36 6.79 -13.57
CA PRO A 176 -7.72 8.07 -12.99
C PRO A 176 -8.98 8.64 -13.67
N GLN A 177 -10.08 7.88 -13.72
CA GLN A 177 -11.30 8.22 -14.51
C GLN A 177 -11.87 9.63 -14.25
N THR A 178 -11.48 10.26 -13.16
CA THR A 178 -11.89 11.59 -12.69
C THR A 178 -10.82 12.68 -12.88
N LEU A 179 -9.61 12.35 -13.35
CA LEU A 179 -8.51 13.31 -13.52
C LEU A 179 -8.46 13.81 -14.96
N HIS A 180 -9.38 14.71 -15.29
CA HIS A 180 -9.23 15.56 -16.45
C HIS A 180 -7.96 16.43 -16.24
N GLN A 181 -7.24 16.77 -17.32
CA GLN A 181 -6.03 17.64 -17.27
C GLN A 181 -4.76 17.02 -16.66
N ARG A 182 -4.68 15.69 -16.54
CA ARG A 182 -3.47 15.00 -16.07
C ARG A 182 -2.95 13.99 -17.07
N GLU A 183 -1.63 13.90 -17.15
CA GLU A 183 -0.94 12.88 -17.92
C GLU A 183 -0.33 11.81 -17.01
N VAL A 184 -0.16 10.61 -17.57
CA VAL A 184 0.41 9.47 -16.85
C VAL A 184 1.86 9.30 -17.25
N VAL A 185 2.75 9.34 -16.27
CA VAL A 185 4.18 9.14 -16.44
C VAL A 185 4.69 8.01 -15.57
N VAL A 186 5.66 7.25 -16.08
CA VAL A 186 6.46 6.32 -15.29
C VAL A 186 7.66 7.10 -14.76
N ARG A 187 7.89 7.06 -13.46
CA ARG A 187 9.12 7.59 -12.85
C ARG A 187 10.12 6.50 -12.60
N THR A 188 11.38 6.87 -12.67
CA THR A 188 12.52 6.02 -12.31
C THR A 188 13.35 6.69 -11.23
N PHE A 189 13.90 5.90 -10.31
CA PHE A 189 14.86 6.38 -9.32
C PHE A 189 16.27 5.93 -9.68
N SER A 190 17.21 6.87 -9.82
CA SER A 190 18.60 6.58 -10.19
C SER A 190 19.50 6.19 -9.02
N GLY A 191 18.95 6.14 -7.79
CA GLY A 191 19.72 6.03 -6.54
C GLY A 191 19.96 7.37 -5.85
N GLN A 192 19.88 8.49 -6.60
CA GLN A 192 20.04 9.84 -6.05
C GLN A 192 18.78 10.69 -6.22
N SER A 193 18.14 10.64 -7.39
CA SER A 193 16.97 11.45 -7.70
C SER A 193 15.94 10.69 -8.54
N TRP A 194 14.70 11.16 -8.48
CA TRP A 194 13.62 10.68 -9.34
C TRP A 194 13.57 11.48 -10.63
N SER A 195 13.36 10.80 -11.75
CA SER A 195 13.13 11.42 -13.05
C SER A 195 11.92 10.80 -13.76
N ASP A 196 11.27 11.61 -14.61
CA ASP A 196 10.13 11.19 -15.40
C ASP A 196 10.63 10.52 -16.70
N LEU A 197 10.10 9.34 -17.04
CA LEU A 197 10.39 8.63 -18.28
C LEU A 197 9.35 8.95 -19.37
N ARG A 198 9.80 8.94 -20.62
CA ARG A 198 8.90 9.04 -21.77
C ARG A 198 7.91 7.87 -21.76
N THR A 199 6.63 8.21 -21.55
CA THR A 199 5.58 7.22 -21.24
C THR A 199 4.47 7.27 -22.27
N ARG A 200 3.99 6.10 -22.69
CA ARG A 200 2.80 5.92 -23.53
C ARG A 200 1.73 5.18 -22.76
N ALA A 201 0.69 5.89 -22.33
CA ALA A 201 -0.47 5.30 -21.67
C ALA A 201 -1.42 4.66 -22.70
N LYS A 202 -1.86 3.41 -22.46
CA LYS A 202 -2.85 2.71 -23.28
C LYS A 202 -3.95 2.10 -22.41
N GLN A 203 -5.19 2.19 -22.88
CA GLN A 203 -6.33 1.48 -22.31
C GLN A 203 -6.48 0.12 -22.99
N LYS A 204 -6.43 -0.98 -22.22
CA LYS A 204 -6.74 -2.34 -22.71
C LYS A 204 -8.22 -2.68 -22.53
N ARG A 205 -8.72 -3.66 -23.30
CA ARG A 205 -10.07 -4.25 -23.16
C ARG A 205 -10.33 -4.63 -21.69
N LYS A 206 -11.55 -4.37 -21.18
CA LYS A 206 -11.99 -4.56 -19.78
C LYS A 206 -11.33 -3.63 -18.74
N SER A 207 -11.28 -2.33 -19.02
CA SER A 207 -10.89 -1.24 -18.08
C SER A 207 -9.50 -1.33 -17.42
N LYS A 208 -8.59 -2.18 -17.93
CA LYS A 208 -7.21 -2.25 -17.43
C LYS A 208 -6.34 -1.23 -18.17
N HIS A 209 -5.71 -0.34 -17.43
CA HIS A 209 -4.83 0.69 -17.98
C HIS A 209 -3.37 0.28 -17.80
N VAL A 210 -2.54 0.55 -18.81
CA VAL A 210 -1.14 0.16 -18.83
C VAL A 210 -0.29 1.32 -19.33
N ALA A 211 0.77 1.64 -18.60
CA ALA A 211 1.78 2.62 -18.96
C ALA A 211 2.97 1.90 -19.59
N HIS A 212 3.38 2.32 -20.78
CA HIS A 212 4.51 1.76 -21.50
C HIS A 212 5.69 2.73 -21.48
N CYS A 213 6.86 2.28 -21.06
CA CYS A 213 8.11 3.05 -21.12
C CYS A 213 9.25 2.18 -21.68
N SER A 214 10.32 2.84 -22.11
CA SER A 214 11.58 2.22 -22.54
C SER A 214 12.68 2.61 -21.57
N VAL A 215 13.56 1.68 -21.21
CA VAL A 215 14.69 1.93 -20.31
C VAL A 215 15.95 1.23 -20.77
N LEU A 216 17.10 1.83 -20.47
CA LEU A 216 18.43 1.26 -20.74
C LEU A 216 19.06 0.61 -19.51
N HIS A 217 18.45 0.72 -18.34
CA HIS A 217 18.92 0.08 -17.12
C HIS A 217 17.75 -0.18 -16.17
N PHE A 218 17.95 -1.08 -15.23
CA PHE A 218 16.98 -1.39 -14.18
C PHE A 218 17.28 -0.68 -12.88
N SER A 219 16.19 -0.35 -12.18
CA SER A 219 16.13 0.44 -10.95
C SER A 219 14.72 0.33 -10.36
N TRP A 220 14.25 1.38 -9.66
CA TRP A 220 12.89 1.46 -9.14
C TRP A 220 11.97 2.27 -10.04
N PHE A 221 10.76 1.76 -10.25
CA PHE A 221 9.76 2.35 -11.13
C PHE A 221 8.41 2.49 -10.45
N LEU A 222 7.70 3.58 -10.73
CA LEU A 222 6.32 3.78 -10.29
C LEU A 222 5.54 4.60 -11.31
N VAL A 223 4.21 4.47 -11.31
CA VAL A 223 3.33 5.20 -12.22
C VAL A 223 2.62 6.32 -11.47
N VAL A 224 2.72 7.55 -11.99
CA VAL A 224 2.17 8.78 -11.39
C VAL A 224 1.28 9.48 -12.41
N ALA A 225 0.17 10.06 -11.95
CA ALA A 225 -0.53 11.12 -12.69
C ALA A 225 0.00 12.48 -12.26
N ARG A 226 0.55 13.26 -13.21
CA ARG A 226 0.96 14.65 -12.99
C ARG A 226 0.10 15.59 -13.84
N LEU A 227 0.11 16.89 -13.52
CA LEU A 227 -0.49 17.89 -14.42
C LEU A 227 0.17 17.79 -15.79
N VAL A 228 -0.62 18.01 -16.85
CA VAL A 228 -0.08 18.02 -18.21
C VAL A 228 1.01 19.08 -18.29
N GLN A 229 2.20 18.65 -18.73
CA GLN A 229 3.35 19.51 -18.89
C GLN A 229 3.58 19.79 -20.37
N ASN A 230 3.55 21.07 -20.73
CA ASN A 230 3.92 21.56 -22.05
C ASN A 230 5.36 22.10 -21.97
N GLU A 231 6.20 21.75 -22.93
CA GLU A 231 7.61 22.14 -22.97
C GLU A 231 7.93 22.74 -24.35
N CYS A 232 8.72 23.81 -24.38
CA CYS A 232 9.33 24.31 -25.60
C CYS A 232 10.77 24.78 -25.37
N LYS A 233 11.60 24.65 -26.41
CA LYS A 233 12.86 25.37 -26.49
C LYS A 233 12.59 26.79 -26.98
N VAL A 234 13.10 27.77 -26.25
CA VAL A 234 12.99 29.20 -26.55
C VAL A 234 14.28 29.63 -27.25
N PRO A 235 14.27 29.85 -28.57
CA PRO A 235 15.44 30.30 -29.31
C PRO A 235 15.50 31.84 -29.32
N ALA A 236 16.62 32.39 -29.83
CA ALA A 236 16.83 33.84 -29.88
C ALA A 236 15.80 34.57 -30.77
N GLU A 237 15.21 33.90 -31.77
CA GLU A 237 14.17 34.48 -32.63
C GLU A 237 12.81 34.64 -31.91
N GLY A 238 12.65 34.09 -30.71
CA GLY A 238 11.39 34.06 -29.98
C GLY A 238 10.54 32.84 -30.33
N THR A 239 9.51 32.59 -29.52
CA THR A 239 8.60 31.44 -29.69
C THR A 239 7.28 31.65 -28.94
N LEU A 240 6.35 30.72 -29.11
CA LEU A 240 5.07 30.71 -28.41
C LEU A 240 4.86 29.34 -27.74
N LEU A 241 4.55 29.35 -26.45
CA LEU A 241 4.15 28.19 -25.69
C LEU A 241 2.66 28.29 -25.34
N PHE A 242 1.87 27.27 -25.64
CA PHE A 242 0.42 27.24 -25.33
C PHE A 242 0.08 25.98 -24.54
N SER A 243 -0.94 26.07 -23.68
CA SER A 243 -1.38 24.91 -22.91
C SER A 243 -2.21 24.00 -23.79
N SER A 244 -1.93 22.69 -23.74
CA SER A 244 -2.77 21.69 -24.40
C SER A 244 -4.07 21.40 -23.63
N VAL A 245 -4.17 21.85 -22.38
CA VAL A 245 -5.36 21.71 -21.52
C VAL A 245 -6.34 22.85 -21.78
N ASP A 246 -5.84 24.08 -21.81
CA ASP A 246 -6.61 25.29 -22.11
C ASP A 246 -5.83 26.16 -23.10
N PRO A 247 -6.16 26.14 -24.40
CA PRO A 247 -5.46 26.91 -25.43
C PRO A 247 -5.46 28.43 -25.19
N ASN A 248 -6.30 28.93 -24.29
CA ASN A 248 -6.35 30.34 -23.92
C ASN A 248 -5.20 30.77 -23.02
N ILE A 249 -4.50 29.80 -22.41
CA ILE A 249 -3.30 30.04 -21.62
C ILE A 249 -2.08 29.89 -22.53
N LYS A 250 -1.35 31.00 -22.72
CA LYS A 250 -0.15 31.03 -23.56
C LYS A 250 0.90 31.99 -23.02
N VAL A 251 2.15 31.67 -23.31
CA VAL A 251 3.34 32.45 -22.99
C VAL A 251 4.06 32.78 -24.29
N THR A 252 4.21 34.07 -24.56
CA THR A 252 4.81 34.59 -25.80
C THR A 252 6.19 35.15 -25.49
N PHE A 253 7.19 34.60 -26.16
CA PHE A 253 8.60 34.98 -26.04
C PHE A 253 8.97 35.83 -27.27
N PRO A 254 9.25 37.13 -27.11
CA PRO A 254 9.61 38.00 -28.24
C PRO A 254 11.01 37.68 -28.78
N PRO A 255 11.35 38.12 -30.02
CA PRO A 255 12.71 38.01 -30.53
C PRO A 255 13.72 38.77 -29.66
N GLY A 256 14.89 38.17 -29.41
CA GLY A 256 15.95 38.71 -28.56
C GLY A 256 15.71 38.56 -27.06
N VAL A 257 14.78 37.68 -26.65
CA VAL A 257 14.44 37.41 -25.24
C VAL A 257 15.54 36.65 -24.48
N THR A 258 16.30 35.82 -25.18
CA THR A 258 17.43 35.04 -24.65
C THR A 258 18.60 35.08 -25.63
N GLU A 259 19.83 35.07 -25.10
CA GLU A 259 21.05 34.90 -25.92
C GLU A 259 21.25 33.43 -26.31
N GLU A 260 21.10 32.53 -25.32
CA GLU A 260 21.21 31.09 -25.52
C GLU A 260 19.81 30.43 -25.52
N PRO A 261 19.63 29.32 -26.26
CA PRO A 261 18.38 28.59 -26.26
C PRO A 261 18.13 27.93 -24.91
N ARG A 262 16.94 28.14 -24.34
CA ARG A 262 16.55 27.63 -23.02
C ARG A 262 15.30 26.79 -23.09
N THR A 263 15.11 25.88 -22.14
CA THR A 263 13.93 25.04 -22.06
C THR A 263 12.96 25.63 -21.05
N VAL A 264 11.74 25.93 -21.50
CA VAL A 264 10.65 26.40 -20.62
C VAL A 264 9.55 25.35 -20.57
N GLU A 265 9.11 25.06 -19.35
CA GLU A 265 8.03 24.16 -19.05
C GLU A 265 6.83 24.93 -18.47
N MET A 266 5.63 24.47 -18.82
CA MET A 266 4.37 25.02 -18.37
C MET A 266 3.44 23.91 -17.90
N GLN A 267 2.85 24.09 -16.73
CA GLN A 267 1.80 23.24 -16.20
C GLN A 267 0.62 24.12 -15.78
N VAL A 268 -0.59 23.63 -16.01
CA VAL A 268 -1.83 24.32 -15.64
C VAL A 268 -2.65 23.41 -14.73
N SER A 269 -3.13 23.94 -13.62
CA SER A 269 -4.12 23.30 -12.77
C SER A 269 -5.42 24.07 -12.82
N ASP A 270 -6.54 23.36 -12.96
CA ASP A 270 -7.84 23.97 -12.70
C ASP A 270 -7.89 24.50 -11.25
N ALA A 271 -8.52 25.66 -11.11
CA ALA A 271 -8.76 26.30 -9.83
C ALA A 271 -10.26 26.33 -9.62
N GLY A 272 -10.70 26.11 -8.38
CA GLY A 272 -12.11 26.15 -8.01
C GLY A 272 -12.77 27.52 -8.25
N CYS A 273 -13.99 27.67 -7.73
CA CYS A 273 -14.79 28.88 -7.95
C CYS A 273 -14.06 30.16 -7.47
N ARG A 274 -13.99 31.18 -8.35
CA ARG A 274 -13.50 32.57 -8.14
C ARG A 274 -12.04 32.91 -8.48
N ALA A 275 -11.26 31.96 -9.01
CA ALA A 275 -9.93 32.25 -9.53
C ALA A 275 -9.76 31.72 -10.96
N SER A 276 -8.78 32.23 -11.69
CA SER A 276 -8.32 31.63 -12.96
C SER A 276 -7.67 30.28 -12.68
N PRO A 277 -7.44 29.45 -13.70
CA PRO A 277 -6.51 28.33 -13.60
C PRO A 277 -5.16 28.80 -13.05
N LEU A 278 -4.55 27.95 -12.22
CA LEU A 278 -3.22 28.17 -11.66
C LEU A 278 -2.17 27.82 -12.73
N LEU A 279 -1.33 28.79 -13.08
CA LEU A 279 -0.25 28.62 -14.05
C LEU A 279 1.08 28.42 -13.33
N CYS A 280 1.75 27.32 -13.63
CA CYS A 280 3.10 27.03 -13.16
C CYS A 280 4.07 27.11 -14.34
N LEU A 281 5.10 27.93 -14.23
CA LEU A 281 6.17 28.05 -15.24
C LEU A 281 7.50 27.69 -14.61
N SER A 282 8.34 26.95 -15.33
CA SER A 282 9.72 26.68 -14.92
C SER A 282 10.69 26.76 -16.08
N GLN A 283 11.95 27.07 -15.80
CA GLN A 283 13.02 27.10 -16.79
C GLN A 283 14.31 26.42 -16.29
N ASP A 284 15.17 26.08 -17.23
CA ASP A 284 16.49 25.46 -16.98
C ASP A 284 17.64 26.47 -16.76
N SER A 285 17.39 27.77 -16.91
CA SER A 285 18.38 28.84 -16.73
C SER A 285 18.11 29.70 -15.49
N LEU A 286 19.18 30.17 -14.85
CA LEU A 286 19.13 31.08 -13.70
C LEU A 286 19.15 32.57 -14.10
N VAL A 287 19.34 32.87 -15.39
CA VAL A 287 19.47 34.25 -15.87
C VAL A 287 18.10 34.79 -16.26
N ASP A 288 17.82 36.04 -15.93
CA ASP A 288 16.59 36.72 -16.32
C ASP A 288 16.46 36.86 -17.85
N PHE A 289 15.25 37.10 -18.32
CA PHE A 289 14.99 37.37 -19.73
C PHE A 289 15.46 38.78 -20.09
N LEU A 290 16.11 38.92 -21.24
CA LEU A 290 16.60 40.20 -21.75
C LEU A 290 15.47 41.12 -22.21
N ARG A 291 14.29 40.54 -22.47
CA ARG A 291 13.07 41.25 -22.84
C ARG A 291 11.88 40.70 -22.06
N PRO A 292 10.84 41.51 -21.80
CA PRO A 292 9.64 41.04 -21.10
C PRO A 292 8.94 39.92 -21.88
N VAL A 293 8.61 38.85 -21.17
CA VAL A 293 7.83 37.71 -21.67
C VAL A 293 6.36 37.98 -21.37
N ARG A 294 5.50 37.81 -22.38
CA ARG A 294 4.08 38.10 -22.27
C ARG A 294 3.28 36.85 -21.90
N ILE A 295 2.56 36.90 -20.80
CA ILE A 295 1.73 35.80 -20.28
C ILE A 295 0.26 36.17 -20.44
N GLN A 296 -0.54 35.25 -20.98
CA GLN A 296 -1.99 35.38 -21.10
C GLN A 296 -2.68 34.36 -20.21
N LEU A 297 -3.59 34.83 -19.34
CA LEU A 297 -4.45 34.01 -18.48
C LEU A 297 -5.94 34.35 -18.69
N PRO A 298 -6.85 33.37 -18.64
CA PRO A 298 -8.28 33.63 -18.66
C PRO A 298 -8.72 34.33 -17.37
N LEU A 299 -9.70 35.22 -17.51
CA LEU A 299 -10.35 35.87 -16.38
C LEU A 299 -11.10 34.82 -15.53
N PRO A 300 -11.22 35.04 -14.20
CA PRO A 300 -11.97 34.13 -13.33
C PRO A 300 -13.42 33.90 -13.82
N PRO A 301 -14.00 32.72 -13.56
CA PRO A 301 -15.35 32.40 -14.03
C PRO A 301 -16.39 33.44 -13.58
N GLY A 302 -17.18 33.95 -14.53
CA GLY A 302 -18.20 34.98 -14.29
C GLY A 302 -17.69 36.43 -14.38
N VAL A 303 -16.40 36.64 -14.62
CA VAL A 303 -15.80 37.96 -14.86
C VAL A 303 -15.54 38.13 -16.35
N THR A 304 -15.84 39.32 -16.87
CA THR A 304 -15.54 39.70 -18.25
C THR A 304 -14.89 41.08 -18.23
N GLY A 305 -14.11 41.42 -19.25
CA GLY A 305 -13.47 42.75 -19.34
C GLY A 305 -14.46 43.92 -19.28
N ILE A 306 -15.74 43.70 -19.61
CA ILE A 306 -16.80 44.73 -19.57
C ILE A 306 -17.26 45.01 -18.13
N ASN A 307 -17.32 43.97 -17.29
CA ASN A 307 -17.79 44.07 -15.90
C ASN A 307 -16.61 44.04 -14.90
N LEU A 308 -15.39 44.23 -15.39
CA LEU A 308 -14.18 44.11 -14.60
C LEU A 308 -13.98 45.37 -13.75
N ASP A 309 -14.00 45.19 -12.44
CA ASP A 309 -13.51 46.17 -11.48
C ASP A 309 -12.04 45.84 -11.15
N GLN A 310 -11.10 46.66 -11.63
CA GLN A 310 -9.67 46.44 -11.43
C GLN A 310 -9.27 46.46 -9.94
N SER A 311 -10.02 47.16 -9.09
CA SER A 311 -9.74 47.21 -7.65
C SER A 311 -9.99 45.88 -6.92
N ARG A 312 -10.68 44.95 -7.57
CA ARG A 312 -11.01 43.61 -7.05
C ARG A 312 -10.19 42.50 -7.68
N LEU A 313 -9.32 42.85 -8.63
CA LEU A 313 -8.52 41.89 -9.34
C LEU A 313 -7.14 41.83 -8.71
N HIS A 314 -6.65 40.61 -8.44
CA HIS A 314 -5.37 40.40 -7.80
C HIS A 314 -4.59 39.33 -8.55
N LEU A 315 -3.42 39.70 -9.09
CA LEU A 315 -2.46 38.77 -9.66
C LEU A 315 -1.50 38.32 -8.56
N LEU A 316 -1.57 37.05 -8.19
CA LEU A 316 -0.72 36.46 -7.17
C LEU A 316 0.46 35.74 -7.79
N HIS A 317 1.62 35.88 -7.15
CA HIS A 317 2.83 35.12 -7.40
C HIS A 317 3.12 34.20 -6.21
N GLY A 318 3.27 32.90 -6.47
CA GLY A 318 3.57 31.90 -5.46
C GLY A 318 5.03 31.45 -5.49
N ASP A 319 5.62 31.23 -4.31
CA ASP A 319 6.95 30.63 -4.16
C ASP A 319 7.02 29.17 -4.63
N LEU A 320 8.21 28.55 -4.59
CA LEU A 320 8.47 27.17 -5.06
C LEU A 320 7.61 26.10 -4.36
N GLU A 321 7.20 26.34 -3.11
CA GLU A 321 6.43 25.39 -2.30
C GLU A 321 4.92 25.74 -2.22
N GLY A 322 4.52 26.89 -2.79
CA GLY A 322 3.18 27.45 -2.64
C GLY A 322 2.83 27.82 -1.19
N GLN A 323 3.84 28.11 -0.36
CA GLN A 323 3.69 28.48 1.05
C GLN A 323 3.43 29.98 1.21
N ILE A 324 4.06 30.79 0.37
CA ILE A 324 3.94 32.25 0.32
C ILE A 324 3.31 32.64 -1.01
N TRP A 325 2.31 33.52 -0.92
CA TRP A 325 1.58 34.08 -2.06
C TRP A 325 1.58 35.60 -1.95
N ASP A 326 2.34 36.24 -2.83
CA ASP A 326 2.49 37.69 -2.88
C ASP A 326 1.58 38.29 -3.94
N ASP A 327 0.97 39.42 -3.61
CA ASP A 327 0.19 40.18 -4.57
C ASP A 327 1.12 41.12 -5.37
N ILE A 328 1.24 40.83 -6.67
CA ILE A 328 2.12 41.58 -7.59
C ILE A 328 1.32 42.52 -8.51
N THR A 329 0.03 42.73 -8.24
CA THR A 329 -0.87 43.53 -9.09
C THR A 329 -0.37 44.95 -9.33
N SER A 330 0.24 45.59 -8.33
CA SER A 330 0.80 46.94 -8.47
C SER A 330 2.18 46.97 -9.13
N GLN A 331 2.83 45.81 -9.28
CA GLN A 331 4.20 45.68 -9.77
C GLN A 331 4.24 45.36 -11.26
N VAL A 332 3.10 44.94 -11.82
CA VAL A 332 2.97 44.52 -13.21
C VAL A 332 1.83 45.26 -13.88
N VAL A 333 2.04 45.68 -15.14
CA VAL A 333 0.96 46.27 -15.95
C VAL A 333 0.06 45.15 -16.47
N LEU A 334 -1.22 45.21 -16.10
CA LEU A 334 -2.25 44.27 -16.54
C LEU A 334 -3.08 44.87 -17.67
N GLU A 335 -3.05 44.22 -18.83
CA GLU A 335 -3.90 44.52 -19.98
C GLU A 335 -5.07 43.53 -20.02
N PHE A 336 -6.25 44.02 -20.37
CA PHE A 336 -7.47 43.20 -20.37
C PHE A 336 -8.13 43.17 -21.73
N THR A 337 -8.56 41.98 -22.11
CA THR A 337 -9.56 41.77 -23.16
C THR A 337 -10.89 41.39 -22.52
N HIS A 338 -11.92 41.15 -23.33
CA HIS A 338 -13.20 40.65 -22.82
C HIS A 338 -13.10 39.33 -22.04
N LEU A 339 -12.08 38.49 -22.29
CA LEU A 339 -11.94 37.15 -21.69
C LEU A 339 -10.61 36.88 -20.97
N TYR A 340 -9.57 37.68 -21.23
CA TYR A 340 -8.21 37.39 -20.77
C TYR A 340 -7.58 38.60 -20.09
N ALA A 341 -6.73 38.31 -19.12
CA ALA A 341 -5.71 39.22 -18.62
C ALA A 341 -4.36 38.88 -19.25
N VAL A 342 -3.62 39.90 -19.63
CA VAL A 342 -2.29 39.80 -20.22
C VAL A 342 -1.34 40.65 -19.38
N PHE A 343 -0.17 40.11 -19.09
CA PHE A 343 0.86 40.81 -18.33
C PHE A 343 2.25 40.38 -18.79
N GLU A 344 3.25 41.21 -18.49
CA GLU A 344 4.63 40.96 -18.92
C GLU A 344 5.56 40.79 -17.72
N VAL A 345 6.48 39.82 -17.80
CA VAL A 345 7.45 39.51 -16.74
C VAL A 345 8.85 39.35 -17.33
N THR A 346 9.87 39.77 -16.59
CA THR A 346 11.28 39.58 -17.00
C THR A 346 11.93 38.36 -16.37
N HIS A 347 11.26 37.70 -15.43
CA HIS A 347 11.79 36.54 -14.73
C HIS A 347 10.66 35.63 -14.23
N PHE A 348 10.96 34.35 -14.03
CA PHE A 348 10.06 33.36 -13.42
C PHE A 348 10.35 33.12 -11.94
N SER A 349 11.25 33.87 -11.32
CA SER A 349 11.52 33.74 -9.90
C SER A 349 11.92 35.07 -9.29
N TRP A 350 11.20 35.49 -8.25
CA TRP A 350 11.55 36.65 -7.44
C TRP A 350 12.61 36.29 -6.38
N VAL A 351 13.57 35.41 -6.72
CA VAL A 351 14.54 34.82 -5.78
C VAL A 351 15.69 35.77 -5.43
N HIS A 352 15.73 36.98 -6.00
CA HIS A 352 16.76 37.96 -5.67
C HIS A 352 16.67 38.57 -4.26
N ALA A 353 15.74 38.16 -3.39
CA ALA A 353 15.56 38.83 -2.10
C ALA A 353 15.98 38.05 -0.82
N ILE A 354 16.07 36.70 -0.74
CA ILE A 354 16.16 36.07 0.61
C ILE A 354 17.18 34.93 0.85
N ASN A 355 17.73 34.16 -0.11
CA ASN A 355 18.80 33.21 0.27
C ASN A 355 19.69 32.67 -0.88
N PRO A 356 21.03 32.90 -0.87
CA PRO A 356 21.93 32.46 -1.95
C PRO A 356 22.26 30.95 -1.96
N THR A 357 21.79 30.15 -1.00
CA THR A 357 22.18 28.75 -0.84
C THR A 357 21.27 27.74 -1.56
N CYS A 358 20.15 28.17 -2.14
CA CYS A 358 19.20 27.30 -2.85
C CYS A 358 19.50 27.23 -4.36
N SER A 359 20.63 26.61 -4.73
CA SER A 359 21.08 26.46 -6.13
C SER A 359 20.71 25.11 -6.79
N LEU A 360 19.78 24.35 -6.21
CA LEU A 360 19.55 22.95 -6.61
C LEU A 360 18.16 22.63 -7.20
N PHE A 361 17.29 23.63 -7.42
CA PHE A 361 15.95 23.40 -7.99
C PHE A 361 15.65 24.37 -9.15
N PRO A 362 14.97 23.91 -10.21
CA PRO A 362 14.57 24.76 -11.32
C PRO A 362 13.72 25.93 -10.80
N LEU A 363 13.98 27.13 -11.31
CA LEU A 363 13.23 28.34 -10.97
C LEU A 363 11.78 28.14 -11.42
N GLN A 364 10.87 27.93 -10.47
CA GLN A 364 9.46 27.71 -10.73
C GLN A 364 8.65 28.92 -10.21
N ALA A 365 7.93 29.59 -11.12
CA ALA A 365 6.92 30.59 -10.78
C ALA A 365 5.54 29.96 -10.76
N ARG A 366 4.69 30.47 -9.87
CA ARG A 366 3.24 30.21 -9.88
C ARG A 366 2.51 31.53 -10.04
N TYR A 367 1.63 31.62 -11.04
CA TYR A 367 0.78 32.78 -11.27
C TYR A 367 -0.68 32.40 -11.11
N TRP A 368 -1.43 33.21 -10.36
CA TRP A 368 -2.83 32.93 -10.08
C TRP A 368 -3.65 34.21 -10.03
N LEU A 369 -4.66 34.32 -10.89
CA LEU A 369 -5.50 35.52 -10.98
C LEU A 369 -6.78 35.34 -10.16
N TRP A 370 -7.04 36.28 -9.25
CA TRP A 370 -8.18 36.26 -8.34
C TRP A 370 -9.10 37.46 -8.58
N TYR A 371 -10.40 37.25 -8.39
CA TYR A 371 -11.39 38.33 -8.39
C TYR A 371 -12.20 38.31 -7.09
N THR A 372 -11.95 39.28 -6.21
CA THR A 372 -12.51 39.32 -4.86
C THR A 372 -12.49 40.74 -4.28
N THR A 373 -13.37 41.01 -3.32
CA THR A 373 -13.42 42.30 -2.59
C THR A 373 -12.52 42.32 -1.35
N LYS A 374 -11.75 41.25 -1.11
CA LYS A 374 -10.88 41.12 0.06
C LYS A 374 -9.50 41.65 -0.26
N THR A 375 -8.94 42.46 0.64
CA THR A 375 -7.62 43.09 0.45
C THR A 375 -6.45 42.16 0.78
N TYR A 376 -6.59 41.25 1.73
CA TYR A 376 -5.56 40.27 2.08
C TYR A 376 -5.89 38.89 1.52
N ILE A 377 -5.29 38.55 0.37
CA ILE A 377 -5.62 37.32 -0.37
C ILE A 377 -4.55 36.25 -0.22
N GLY A 378 -3.28 36.59 0.02
CA GLY A 378 -2.20 35.60 0.11
C GLY A 378 -2.51 34.43 1.05
N GLY A 379 -3.00 34.70 2.26
CA GLY A 379 -3.42 33.66 3.21
C GLY A 379 -4.66 32.86 2.77
N ILE A 380 -5.55 33.45 1.97
CA ILE A 380 -6.71 32.75 1.39
C ILE A 380 -6.23 31.86 0.25
N ALA A 381 -5.40 32.37 -0.65
CA ALA A 381 -4.81 31.64 -1.76
C ALA A 381 -4.03 30.43 -1.25
N LYS A 382 -3.22 30.58 -0.18
CA LYS A 382 -2.56 29.46 0.49
C LYS A 382 -3.54 28.35 0.89
N LYS A 383 -4.60 28.69 1.63
CA LYS A 383 -5.60 27.72 2.08
C LYS A 383 -6.35 27.07 0.93
N VAL A 384 -6.64 27.81 -0.14
CA VAL A 384 -7.28 27.25 -1.33
C VAL A 384 -6.31 26.34 -2.09
N TYR A 385 -5.06 26.73 -2.25
CA TYR A 385 -4.01 25.91 -2.87
C TYR A 385 -3.78 24.59 -2.11
N GLU A 386 -3.75 24.63 -0.79
CA GLU A 386 -3.70 23.43 0.07
C GLU A 386 -4.92 22.53 -0.17
N ARG A 387 -6.13 23.10 -0.16
CA ARG A 387 -7.38 22.37 -0.41
C ARG A 387 -7.49 21.76 -1.80
N LEU A 388 -6.95 22.40 -2.84
CA LEU A 388 -6.91 21.86 -4.21
C LEU A 388 -6.12 20.54 -4.29
N ARG A 389 -5.28 20.25 -3.29
CA ARG A 389 -4.43 19.05 -3.21
C ARG A 389 -4.98 18.00 -2.25
N MET A 390 -5.99 18.33 -1.46
CA MET A 390 -6.58 17.44 -0.46
C MET A 390 -7.69 16.58 -1.06
N TYR A 391 -7.80 15.37 -0.53
CA TYR A 391 -8.88 14.44 -0.81
C TYR A 391 -9.84 14.38 0.37
N GLN A 392 -11.13 14.43 0.07
CA GLN A 392 -12.16 14.11 1.03
C GLN A 392 -12.25 12.59 1.17
N VAL A 393 -11.99 12.09 2.38
CA VAL A 393 -11.96 10.67 2.70
C VAL A 393 -12.89 10.33 3.86
N ASN A 394 -13.28 9.07 3.93
CA ASN A 394 -13.97 8.48 5.07
C ASN A 394 -13.17 7.26 5.54
N PHE A 395 -13.14 7.08 6.85
CA PHE A 395 -12.59 5.89 7.48
C PHE A 395 -13.72 4.88 7.71
N ILE A 396 -13.40 3.61 7.49
CA ILE A 396 -14.32 2.49 7.67
C ILE A 396 -13.62 1.46 8.55
N ALA A 397 -14.31 1.02 9.60
CA ALA A 397 -13.88 -0.05 10.49
C ALA A 397 -14.96 -1.14 10.46
N LEU A 398 -14.66 -2.32 9.90
CA LEU A 398 -15.61 -3.42 9.79
C LEU A 398 -15.06 -4.70 10.40
N GLN A 399 -15.91 -5.46 11.07
CA GLN A 399 -15.59 -6.79 11.60
C GLN A 399 -16.06 -7.86 10.63
N ARG A 400 -15.29 -8.95 10.51
CA ARG A 400 -15.71 -10.08 9.69
C ARG A 400 -16.90 -10.79 10.35
N LYS A 401 -17.93 -11.12 9.57
CA LYS A 401 -19.17 -11.74 10.12
C LYS A 401 -18.92 -13.12 10.72
N LYS A 402 -18.00 -13.88 10.12
CA LYS A 402 -17.63 -15.24 10.57
C LYS A 402 -16.65 -15.24 11.72
N ASP A 403 -15.91 -14.15 11.89
CA ASP A 403 -14.82 -14.03 12.85
C ASP A 403 -14.72 -12.57 13.33
N PRO A 404 -15.44 -12.21 14.40
CA PRO A 404 -15.50 -10.82 14.86
C PRO A 404 -14.17 -10.27 15.40
N GLU A 405 -13.19 -11.12 15.72
CA GLU A 405 -11.84 -10.71 16.13
C GLU A 405 -11.02 -10.19 14.95
N GLN A 406 -11.39 -10.58 13.73
CA GLN A 406 -10.79 -10.02 12.53
C GLN A 406 -11.45 -8.69 12.15
N VAL A 407 -10.69 -7.60 12.30
CA VAL A 407 -11.09 -6.23 11.99
C VAL A 407 -10.41 -5.77 10.71
N LEU A 408 -11.19 -5.21 9.80
CA LEU A 408 -10.75 -4.50 8.61
C LEU A 408 -10.81 -2.99 8.88
N LEU A 409 -9.67 -2.33 8.82
CA LEU A 409 -9.56 -0.87 8.79
C LEU A 409 -9.24 -0.40 7.38
N GLN A 410 -9.97 0.59 6.90
CA GLN A 410 -9.77 1.13 5.56
C GLN A 410 -10.03 2.64 5.49
N CYS A 411 -9.11 3.37 4.84
CA CYS A 411 -9.32 4.76 4.42
C CYS A 411 -9.74 4.82 2.95
N VAL A 412 -10.88 5.44 2.66
CA VAL A 412 -11.51 5.40 1.34
C VAL A 412 -11.87 6.82 0.88
N PRO A 413 -11.53 7.23 -0.36
CA PRO A 413 -12.04 8.48 -0.92
C PRO A 413 -13.56 8.50 -0.94
N LYS A 414 -14.17 9.63 -0.59
CA LYS A 414 -15.63 9.81 -0.44
C LYS A 414 -16.45 9.17 -1.57
N HIS A 415 -16.08 9.46 -2.81
CA HIS A 415 -16.78 8.94 -4.00
C HIS A 415 -16.68 7.42 -4.20
N LYS A 416 -15.79 6.72 -3.46
CA LYS A 416 -15.60 5.26 -3.51
C LYS A 416 -16.23 4.53 -2.32
N VAL A 417 -16.78 5.23 -1.33
CA VAL A 417 -17.28 4.64 -0.08
C VAL A 417 -18.42 3.65 -0.35
N ASP A 418 -19.51 4.08 -1.00
CA ASP A 418 -20.67 3.21 -1.24
C ASP A 418 -20.32 1.96 -2.10
N PRO A 419 -19.57 2.09 -3.21
CA PRO A 419 -19.12 0.94 -3.98
C PRO A 419 -18.25 -0.05 -3.18
N VAL A 420 -17.45 0.45 -2.22
CA VAL A 420 -16.62 -0.39 -1.35
C VAL A 420 -17.47 -1.11 -0.31
N LEU A 421 -18.39 -0.40 0.37
CA LEU A 421 -19.30 -0.98 1.35
C LEU A 421 -20.17 -2.07 0.73
N LYS A 422 -20.74 -1.82 -0.46
CA LYS A 422 -21.55 -2.82 -1.18
C LYS A 422 -20.77 -4.10 -1.52
N LYS A 423 -19.46 -4.01 -1.77
CA LYS A 423 -18.60 -5.19 -2.01
C LYS A 423 -18.24 -5.95 -0.73
N LEU A 424 -18.28 -5.28 0.42
CA LEU A 424 -17.88 -5.84 1.71
C LEU A 424 -19.07 -6.32 2.56
N GLN A 425 -20.27 -5.84 2.28
CA GLN A 425 -21.49 -6.09 3.04
C GLN A 425 -21.79 -7.57 3.29
N ASP A 426 -21.40 -8.46 2.37
CA ASP A 426 -21.67 -9.90 2.49
C ASP A 426 -20.77 -10.55 3.56
N ARG A 427 -19.53 -10.06 3.70
CA ARG A 427 -18.48 -10.68 4.51
C ARG A 427 -18.18 -9.94 5.81
N TYR A 428 -18.48 -8.65 5.86
CA TYR A 428 -18.17 -7.79 6.99
C TYR A 428 -19.42 -7.06 7.50
N ARG A 429 -19.38 -6.63 8.75
CA ARG A 429 -20.39 -5.80 9.41
C ARG A 429 -19.68 -4.77 10.28
N GLY A 430 -20.23 -3.58 10.45
CA GLY A 430 -19.61 -2.54 11.26
C GLY A 430 -20.49 -1.31 11.40
N PRO A 431 -20.01 -0.29 12.11
CA PRO A 431 -20.63 1.04 12.14
C PRO A 431 -20.71 1.69 10.75
N GLU A 432 -21.42 2.80 10.68
CA GLU A 432 -21.39 3.68 9.52
C GLU A 432 -19.98 4.28 9.31
N PRO A 433 -19.64 4.68 8.08
CA PRO A 433 -18.39 5.39 7.80
C PRO A 433 -18.25 6.64 8.65
N SER A 434 -17.00 7.05 8.89
CA SER A 434 -16.72 8.26 9.65
C SER A 434 -17.25 9.53 8.99
N ASP A 435 -17.24 10.63 9.75
CA ASP A 435 -17.28 11.97 9.17
C ASP A 435 -16.14 12.17 8.15
N MET A 436 -16.35 13.12 7.25
CA MET A 436 -15.39 13.46 6.21
C MET A 436 -14.13 14.08 6.82
N VAL A 437 -12.97 13.58 6.41
CA VAL A 437 -11.66 14.16 6.73
C VAL A 437 -10.95 14.54 5.44
N GLU A 438 -10.17 15.62 5.48
CA GLU A 438 -9.32 16.07 4.38
C GLU A 438 -7.91 15.50 4.57
N MET A 439 -7.35 14.86 3.53
CA MET A 439 -6.01 14.26 3.57
C MET A 439 -5.23 14.50 2.28
N PHE A 440 -3.91 14.64 2.36
CA PHE A 440 -3.02 14.73 1.21
C PHE A 440 -2.61 13.35 0.67
N GLU A 441 -2.31 13.29 -0.63
CA GLU A 441 -1.68 12.11 -1.23
C GLU A 441 -0.31 11.85 -0.59
N GLY A 442 -0.09 10.65 -0.06
CA GLY A 442 1.14 10.26 0.66
C GLY A 442 1.14 10.63 2.14
N GLU A 443 0.06 11.19 2.68
CA GLU A 443 -0.03 11.54 4.11
C GLU A 443 -0.04 10.30 5.00
N GLN A 444 0.83 10.30 6.02
CA GLN A 444 0.90 9.25 7.02
C GLN A 444 -0.06 9.53 8.18
N PHE A 445 -0.81 8.51 8.59
CA PHE A 445 -1.72 8.59 9.74
C PHE A 445 -1.65 7.31 10.55
N PHE A 446 -2.13 7.37 11.80
CA PHE A 446 -2.06 6.24 12.72
C PHE A 446 -3.46 5.85 13.21
N ALA A 447 -3.69 4.54 13.37
CA ALA A 447 -4.85 4.03 14.07
C ALA A 447 -4.40 3.41 15.41
N ALA A 448 -5.09 3.77 16.48
CA ALA A 448 -4.94 3.13 17.78
C ALA A 448 -6.28 2.63 18.29
N PHE A 449 -6.22 1.71 19.24
CA PHE A 449 -7.37 1.05 19.82
C PHE A 449 -7.47 1.43 21.30
N GLU A 450 -8.68 1.80 21.71
CA GLU A 450 -9.01 2.12 23.10
C GLU A 450 -10.00 1.08 23.66
N GLY A 451 -10.17 1.04 24.98
CA GLY A 451 -11.20 0.21 25.63
C GLY A 451 -10.83 -1.27 25.78
N GLY A 452 -9.55 -1.57 26.08
CA GLY A 452 -9.10 -2.94 26.36
C GLY A 452 -8.88 -3.80 25.11
N ILE A 453 -8.76 -3.17 23.94
CA ILE A 453 -8.47 -3.83 22.67
C ILE A 453 -6.97 -3.70 22.40
N SER A 454 -6.27 -4.83 22.31
CA SER A 454 -4.85 -4.91 21.96
C SER A 454 -4.65 -5.47 20.54
N ILE A 455 -3.57 -5.04 19.91
CA ILE A 455 -3.11 -5.53 18.61
C ILE A 455 -1.73 -6.16 18.75
N ASP A 456 -1.39 -7.04 17.81
CA ASP A 456 -0.05 -7.62 17.72
C ASP A 456 1.00 -6.52 17.46
N MET A 457 1.93 -6.37 18.40
CA MET A 457 2.97 -5.35 18.40
C MET A 457 4.19 -5.74 17.56
N ASP A 458 4.37 -7.03 17.24
CA ASP A 458 5.53 -7.53 16.49
C ASP A 458 5.42 -7.27 14.98
N ARG A 459 4.33 -6.63 14.55
CA ARG A 459 4.10 -6.33 13.15
C ARG A 459 4.99 -5.16 12.69
N PRO A 460 5.60 -5.26 11.49
CA PRO A 460 6.47 -4.20 10.97
C PRO A 460 5.71 -2.89 10.68
N ASP A 461 4.39 -2.95 10.61
CA ASP A 461 3.51 -1.82 10.32
C ASP A 461 2.86 -1.22 11.59
N CYS A 462 3.32 -1.65 12.77
CA CYS A 462 2.99 -1.14 14.09
C CYS A 462 4.17 -0.29 14.62
N VAL A 463 3.89 0.96 15.01
CA VAL A 463 4.86 1.89 15.59
C VAL A 463 4.29 2.36 16.92
N ASP A 464 4.99 2.11 18.01
CA ASP A 464 4.57 2.47 19.38
C ASP A 464 3.16 1.99 19.75
N GLY A 465 2.79 0.77 19.32
CA GLY A 465 1.46 0.21 19.56
C GLY A 465 0.33 0.80 18.70
N ARG A 466 0.68 1.59 17.67
CA ARG A 466 -0.26 2.19 16.71
C ARG A 466 -0.01 1.67 15.31
N LEU A 467 -1.08 1.40 14.57
CA LEU A 467 -0.96 0.96 13.17
C LEU A 467 -0.68 2.16 12.27
N SER A 468 0.45 2.13 11.57
CA SER A 468 0.85 3.17 10.63
C SER A 468 0.25 2.97 9.24
N PHE A 469 -0.46 3.96 8.71
CA PHE A 469 -1.02 3.95 7.36
C PHE A 469 -0.47 5.11 6.55
N ILE A 470 -0.49 4.95 5.24
CA ILE A 470 -0.20 6.03 4.29
C ILE A 470 -1.35 6.08 3.29
N PHE A 471 -1.90 7.27 3.09
CA PHE A 471 -3.04 7.46 2.19
C PHE A 471 -2.60 7.69 0.75
N TYR A 472 -3.07 6.84 -0.17
CA TYR A 472 -2.99 7.06 -1.62
C TYR A 472 -4.36 6.87 -2.25
N SER A 473 -4.88 7.90 -2.93
CA SER A 473 -6.28 7.96 -3.37
C SER A 473 -6.67 6.90 -4.41
N HIS A 474 -5.70 6.42 -5.20
CA HIS A 474 -5.92 5.40 -6.23
C HIS A 474 -5.41 4.00 -5.85
N LEU A 475 -4.82 3.84 -4.66
CA LEU A 475 -4.43 2.54 -4.11
C LEU A 475 -5.44 2.08 -3.03
N LYS A 476 -5.26 0.85 -2.55
CA LYS A 476 -6.06 0.31 -1.45
C LYS A 476 -5.37 0.62 -0.12
N ASN A 477 -5.91 1.57 0.63
CA ASN A 477 -5.42 1.94 1.96
C ASN A 477 -6.15 1.11 3.02
N MET A 478 -5.85 -0.19 3.09
CA MET A 478 -6.52 -1.12 4.01
C MET A 478 -5.54 -1.99 4.78
N LYS A 479 -5.92 -2.35 6.01
CA LYS A 479 -5.26 -3.36 6.83
C LYS A 479 -6.30 -4.26 7.48
N GLU A 480 -6.03 -5.56 7.46
CA GLU A 480 -6.76 -6.54 8.25
C GLU A 480 -5.89 -6.93 9.44
N ILE A 481 -6.50 -6.86 10.62
CA ILE A 481 -5.84 -7.15 11.89
C ILE A 481 -6.69 -8.10 12.71
N TYR A 482 -6.04 -8.80 13.63
CA TYR A 482 -6.70 -9.51 14.70
C TYR A 482 -6.61 -8.65 15.96
N VAL A 483 -7.74 -8.48 16.61
CA VAL A 483 -7.80 -7.78 17.89
C VAL A 483 -7.98 -8.79 19.02
N SER A 484 -7.17 -8.65 20.06
CA SER A 484 -7.26 -9.42 21.30
C SER A 484 -7.74 -8.52 22.44
N PHE A 485 -8.27 -9.14 23.50
CA PHE A 485 -8.80 -8.42 24.65
C PHE A 485 -7.81 -8.41 25.82
N TYR A 486 -7.61 -7.25 26.44
CA TYR A 486 -6.89 -7.12 27.71
C TYR A 486 -7.89 -7.07 28.88
N ARG A 487 -7.96 -8.16 29.66
CA ARG A 487 -8.79 -8.29 30.89
C ARG A 487 -8.09 -7.62 32.10
N GLY A 488 -7.78 -6.33 32.01
CA GLY A 488 -7.54 -5.51 33.20
C GLY A 488 -8.90 -5.02 33.71
N ALA A 489 -9.16 -5.07 35.01
CA ALA A 489 -10.41 -4.56 35.58
C ALA A 489 -10.64 -3.11 35.12
N ILE A 490 -11.83 -2.84 34.57
CA ILE A 490 -12.27 -1.49 34.24
C ILE A 490 -12.51 -0.80 35.59
N PRO A 491 -11.85 0.33 35.90
CA PRO A 491 -12.20 1.10 37.10
C PRO A 491 -13.68 1.48 37.03
N GLU A 492 -14.46 1.13 38.06
CA GLU A 492 -15.93 1.30 38.10
C GLU A 492 -16.40 2.77 38.11
N SER A 493 -15.51 3.73 37.95
CA SER A 493 -15.87 5.13 37.73
C SER A 493 -14.93 5.78 36.73
N ILE A 494 -15.39 5.94 35.50
CA ILE A 494 -14.83 6.96 34.60
C ILE A 494 -15.47 8.28 35.04
N PRO A 495 -14.70 9.27 35.54
CA PRO A 495 -15.27 10.58 35.86
C PRO A 495 -15.96 11.17 34.62
N GLU A 496 -17.20 11.63 34.76
CA GLU A 496 -17.97 12.29 33.68
C GLU A 496 -17.23 13.51 33.07
N GLU A 497 -16.18 14.02 33.73
CA GLU A 497 -15.25 15.01 33.18
C GLU A 497 -14.41 14.53 31.98
N ALA A 498 -14.13 13.23 31.83
CA ALA A 498 -13.29 12.71 30.73
C ALA A 498 -14.05 12.50 29.41
N SER A 499 -15.37 12.30 29.49
CA SER A 499 -16.26 12.17 28.34
C SER A 499 -16.69 13.54 27.75
N ARG A 500 -16.47 14.64 28.48
CA ARG A 500 -16.77 16.02 28.02
C ARG A 500 -15.62 16.73 27.29
N ARG A 501 -14.41 16.17 27.24
CA ARG A 501 -13.28 16.74 26.46
C ARG A 501 -13.17 16.27 25.01
N ARG A 502 -14.11 15.44 24.52
CA ARG A 502 -14.12 14.95 23.13
C ARG A 502 -14.99 15.83 22.23
N LYS A 503 -14.63 17.10 22.09
CA LYS A 503 -14.97 18.00 20.97
C LYS A 503 -14.36 19.36 21.29
N GLY A 504 -13.08 19.50 20.98
CA GLY A 504 -12.34 20.74 21.11
C GLY A 504 -11.19 20.79 20.09
N PRO A 505 -10.64 21.98 19.81
CA PRO A 505 -9.66 22.21 18.74
C PRO A 505 -8.31 21.50 18.93
N ASP A 506 -8.05 20.94 20.12
CA ASP A 506 -6.79 20.28 20.50
C ASP A 506 -6.90 18.75 20.58
N SER A 507 -7.79 18.12 19.79
CA SER A 507 -7.89 16.66 19.76
C SER A 507 -6.92 16.04 18.75
N LEU A 508 -5.94 15.27 19.24
CA LEU A 508 -5.00 14.45 18.47
C LEU A 508 -5.66 13.36 17.59
N TRP A 509 -6.99 13.27 17.57
CA TRP A 509 -7.74 12.23 16.87
C TRP A 509 -8.51 12.81 15.68
N LEU A 510 -8.25 12.26 14.49
CA LEU A 510 -9.01 12.61 13.28
C LEU A 510 -10.48 12.15 13.38
N VAL A 511 -10.69 10.92 13.85
CA VAL A 511 -11.99 10.21 13.89
C VAL A 511 -11.98 9.15 15.00
N THR A 512 -13.15 8.85 15.57
CA THR A 512 -13.37 7.67 16.41
C THR A 512 -14.52 6.82 15.85
N LEU A 513 -14.28 5.52 15.62
CA LEU A 513 -15.28 4.57 15.13
C LEU A 513 -15.54 3.45 16.14
N PRO A 514 -16.80 3.18 16.53
CA PRO A 514 -17.10 2.15 17.52
C PRO A 514 -17.04 0.76 16.90
N ILE A 515 -16.29 -0.15 17.51
CA ILE A 515 -16.23 -1.57 17.12
C ILE A 515 -16.90 -2.40 18.21
N LYS A 516 -17.70 -3.40 17.83
CA LYS A 516 -18.39 -4.25 18.81
C LYS A 516 -17.46 -5.34 19.32
N LEU A 517 -17.27 -5.42 20.62
CA LEU A 517 -16.53 -6.55 21.20
C LEU A 517 -17.29 -7.87 20.95
N PRO A 518 -16.58 -8.98 20.66
CA PRO A 518 -17.21 -10.28 20.60
C PRO A 518 -17.87 -10.61 21.94
N ARG A 519 -19.18 -10.84 21.98
CA ARG A 519 -19.84 -11.38 23.19
C ARG A 519 -19.36 -12.81 23.38
N LEU A 520 -18.55 -13.07 24.39
CA LEU A 520 -18.29 -14.43 24.88
C LEU A 520 -19.64 -15.07 25.22
N LYS A 521 -20.07 -16.08 24.47
CA LYS A 521 -21.23 -16.89 24.86
C LYS A 521 -20.85 -17.65 26.14
N PRO A 522 -21.64 -17.56 27.23
CA PRO A 522 -21.45 -18.44 28.37
C PRO A 522 -21.76 -19.86 27.89
N ARG A 523 -20.75 -20.72 27.84
CA ARG A 523 -20.91 -22.17 27.56
C ARG A 523 -21.38 -22.84 28.85
N TRP A 524 -22.67 -22.80 29.14
CA TRP A 524 -23.28 -23.72 30.10
C TRP A 524 -24.11 -24.75 29.33
N GLY A 525 -23.68 -26.02 29.42
CA GLY A 525 -24.44 -27.20 29.04
C GLY A 525 -24.51 -27.49 27.54
N GLU A 526 -23.57 -28.29 27.02
CA GLU A 526 -23.83 -29.36 26.04
C GLU A 526 -22.54 -30.17 25.81
N ASN A 527 -22.66 -31.50 25.90
CA ASN A 527 -21.57 -32.49 25.90
C ASN A 527 -20.61 -32.38 24.70
N PRO A 528 -19.30 -32.63 24.89
CA PRO A 528 -18.30 -32.50 23.82
C PRO A 528 -18.28 -33.74 22.92
N GLY A 529 -18.75 -33.60 21.68
CA GLY A 529 -18.28 -34.41 20.56
C GLY A 529 -16.94 -33.90 20.03
N PRO A 530 -16.11 -34.72 19.37
CA PRO A 530 -14.72 -34.39 19.09
C PRO A 530 -14.63 -33.32 17.99
N LEU A 531 -14.31 -32.09 18.40
CA LEU A 531 -14.00 -30.99 17.50
C LEU A 531 -12.48 -30.88 17.35
N ASN A 532 -12.00 -31.24 16.16
CA ASN A 532 -10.68 -30.86 15.66
C ASN A 532 -10.53 -29.33 15.68
N GLY A 533 -9.58 -28.83 16.47
CA GLY A 533 -9.16 -27.42 16.47
C GLY A 533 -9.16 -26.83 17.87
N PHE A 534 -8.02 -26.93 18.55
CA PHE A 534 -7.74 -26.41 19.88
C PHE A 534 -8.12 -24.92 20.02
N SER A 535 -9.11 -24.64 20.87
CA SER A 535 -9.33 -23.33 21.48
C SER A 535 -9.44 -23.59 22.98
N PHE A 536 -8.31 -23.52 23.67
CA PHE A 536 -8.31 -23.45 25.13
C PHE A 536 -8.64 -22.01 25.55
N PRO A 537 -9.42 -21.79 26.62
CA PRO A 537 -9.64 -20.46 27.17
C PRO A 537 -8.30 -19.81 27.59
N PRO A 538 -8.16 -18.47 27.49
CA PRO A 538 -6.92 -17.80 27.84
C PRO A 538 -6.62 -18.00 29.32
N LEU A 539 -5.49 -18.62 29.60
CA LEU A 539 -5.00 -18.86 30.95
C LEU A 539 -4.00 -17.76 31.33
N ASN A 540 -4.30 -17.04 32.42
CA ASN A 540 -3.38 -16.12 33.07
C ASN A 540 -3.05 -16.70 34.44
N LEU A 541 -1.80 -17.11 34.65
CA LEU A 541 -1.31 -17.56 35.95
C LEU A 541 -0.72 -16.37 36.72
N GLY A 542 -1.04 -16.27 38.00
CA GLY A 542 -0.57 -15.19 38.88
C GLY A 542 -1.51 -13.99 38.96
N ASN A 543 -1.13 -12.99 39.75
CA ASN A 543 -1.91 -11.78 39.99
C ASN A 543 -1.05 -10.51 39.79
N ALA A 544 -1.63 -9.34 40.02
CA ALA A 544 -0.94 -8.07 39.84
C ALA A 544 0.29 -7.87 40.74
N GLU A 545 0.36 -8.57 41.88
CA GLU A 545 1.45 -8.49 42.85
C GLU A 545 2.55 -9.53 42.56
N THR A 546 2.16 -10.73 42.11
CA THR A 546 3.08 -11.84 41.80
C THR A 546 3.56 -11.83 40.34
N GLY A 547 2.89 -11.07 39.45
CA GLY A 547 3.16 -10.95 38.01
C GLY A 547 2.45 -12.02 37.18
N TYR A 548 2.05 -11.66 35.95
CA TYR A 548 1.24 -12.54 35.10
C TYR A 548 2.09 -13.35 34.13
N LEU A 549 1.83 -14.66 34.09
CA LEU A 549 2.36 -15.57 33.10
C LEU A 549 1.25 -15.94 32.12
N THR A 550 1.37 -15.47 30.88
CA THR A 550 0.32 -15.66 29.86
C THR A 550 0.47 -17.01 29.15
N GLN A 551 -0.60 -17.44 28.48
CA GLN A 551 -0.58 -18.57 27.54
C GLN A 551 0.55 -18.50 26.51
N ALA A 552 0.92 -17.32 26.02
CA ALA A 552 2.02 -17.16 25.07
C ALA A 552 3.39 -17.43 25.71
N ASN A 553 3.56 -17.04 26.99
CA ASN A 553 4.77 -17.33 27.76
C ASN A 553 4.90 -18.84 28.01
N LEU A 554 3.81 -19.50 28.43
CA LEU A 554 3.76 -20.97 28.62
C LEU A 554 4.10 -21.72 27.32
N LEU A 555 3.64 -21.24 26.17
CA LEU A 555 3.97 -21.81 24.86
C LEU A 555 5.47 -21.68 24.53
N SER A 556 6.08 -20.53 24.89
CA SER A 556 7.52 -20.31 24.72
C SER A 556 8.33 -21.24 25.62
N ILE A 557 7.92 -21.36 26.89
CA ILE A 557 8.55 -22.23 27.88
C ILE A 557 8.45 -23.70 27.46
N ALA A 558 7.28 -24.16 27.01
CA ALA A 558 7.05 -25.54 26.58
C ALA A 558 8.02 -25.98 25.48
N ARG A 559 8.38 -25.09 24.55
CA ARG A 559 9.35 -25.38 23.47
C ARG A 559 10.78 -25.56 23.96
N ARG A 560 11.10 -25.12 25.18
CA ARG A 560 12.44 -25.15 25.77
C ARG A 560 12.64 -26.27 26.79
N VAL A 561 11.54 -26.84 27.31
CA VAL A 561 11.55 -27.90 28.32
C VAL A 561 12.21 -29.18 27.80
N GLY A 562 11.88 -29.64 26.58
CA GLY A 562 12.53 -30.80 25.97
C GLY A 562 12.30 -32.11 26.72
N ALA A 563 13.32 -32.98 26.79
CA ALA A 563 13.21 -34.34 27.34
C ALA A 563 12.96 -34.39 28.87
N ASP A 564 13.22 -33.30 29.59
CA ASP A 564 13.11 -33.21 31.06
C ASP A 564 11.66 -33.05 31.56
N TRP A 565 10.68 -33.04 30.63
CA TRP A 565 9.28 -32.75 30.92
C TRP A 565 8.62 -33.73 31.90
N GLN A 566 9.05 -34.99 31.91
CA GLN A 566 8.52 -36.00 32.85
C GLN A 566 8.96 -35.70 34.28
N THR A 567 10.23 -35.33 34.46
CA THR A 567 10.79 -34.90 35.75
C THR A 567 10.10 -33.63 36.25
N ILE A 568 9.89 -32.67 35.35
CA ILE A 568 9.15 -31.43 35.65
C ILE A 568 7.70 -31.75 36.03
N GLY A 569 7.03 -32.64 35.31
CA GLY A 569 5.67 -33.07 35.61
C GLY A 569 5.53 -33.71 36.99
N LEU A 570 6.49 -34.56 37.38
CA LEU A 570 6.54 -35.17 38.72
C LEU A 570 6.76 -34.12 39.81
N ASN A 571 7.68 -33.17 39.61
CA ASN A 571 7.93 -32.08 40.56
C ASN A 571 6.75 -31.10 40.67
N LEU A 572 5.95 -30.97 39.62
CA LEU A 572 4.69 -30.22 39.63
C LEU A 572 3.54 -30.95 40.34
N GLY A 573 3.78 -32.17 40.86
CA GLY A 573 2.83 -32.97 41.62
C GLY A 573 1.92 -33.86 40.76
N LEU A 574 2.24 -34.06 39.48
CA LEU A 574 1.49 -34.99 38.62
C LEU A 574 1.87 -36.44 38.93
N THR A 575 0.87 -37.32 38.95
CA THR A 575 1.09 -38.76 39.15
C THR A 575 1.62 -39.44 37.87
N TYR A 576 2.35 -40.55 38.02
CA TYR A 576 2.82 -41.35 36.87
C TYR A 576 1.69 -41.73 35.90
N GLN A 577 0.49 -42.01 36.41
CA GLN A 577 -0.68 -42.33 35.58
C GLN A 577 -1.17 -41.14 34.73
N GLN A 578 -1.05 -39.91 35.24
CA GLN A 578 -1.38 -38.70 34.47
C GLN A 578 -0.30 -38.42 33.41
N ILE A 579 0.97 -38.66 33.73
CA ILE A 579 2.08 -38.48 32.80
C ILE A 579 1.99 -39.48 31.62
N GLU A 580 1.59 -40.72 31.88
CA GLU A 580 1.33 -41.72 30.82
C GLU A 580 0.15 -41.35 29.91
N GLN A 581 -0.87 -40.65 30.43
CA GLN A 581 -2.00 -40.17 29.61
C GLN A 581 -1.58 -39.10 28.58
N PHE A 582 -0.50 -38.37 28.84
CA PHE A 582 0.05 -37.38 27.92
C PHE A 582 1.00 -37.99 26.86
N ALA A 583 1.32 -39.28 26.93
CA ALA A 583 2.25 -39.94 26.02
C ALA A 583 1.64 -40.18 24.62
N VAL A 584 1.68 -39.15 23.76
CA VAL A 584 1.25 -39.18 22.34
C VAL A 584 2.41 -38.82 21.42
N GLN A 585 2.51 -39.35 20.20
CA GLN A 585 3.66 -39.33 19.26
C GLN A 585 4.52 -38.04 19.11
N ASP A 586 4.07 -36.86 19.54
CA ASP A 586 4.76 -35.57 19.37
C ASP A 586 5.14 -34.95 20.73
N LEU A 587 6.45 -34.93 21.04
CA LEU A 587 7.01 -34.46 22.32
C LEU A 587 6.58 -33.05 22.69
N ASP A 588 6.57 -32.11 21.72
CA ASP A 588 6.19 -30.72 21.97
C ASP A 588 4.73 -30.61 22.40
N LYS A 589 3.88 -31.49 21.85
CA LYS A 589 2.47 -31.56 22.20
C LYS A 589 2.27 -32.16 23.59
N GLN A 590 3.07 -33.15 23.99
CA GLN A 590 3.01 -33.73 25.35
C GLN A 590 3.33 -32.69 26.42
N ILE A 591 4.40 -31.91 26.19
CA ILE A 591 4.86 -30.86 27.11
C ILE A 591 3.79 -29.77 27.24
N LEU A 592 3.20 -29.37 26.10
CA LEU A 592 2.12 -28.40 26.09
C LEU A 592 0.90 -28.92 26.84
N ASP A 593 0.41 -30.12 26.52
CA ASP A 593 -0.78 -30.67 27.16
C ASP A 593 -0.57 -30.83 28.68
N MET A 594 0.62 -31.25 29.12
CA MET A 594 0.99 -31.31 30.54
C MET A 594 1.00 -29.93 31.21
N LEU A 595 1.75 -28.95 30.68
CA LEU A 595 1.87 -27.62 31.28
C LEU A 595 0.52 -26.90 31.32
N PHE A 596 -0.27 -26.99 30.25
CA PHE A 596 -1.60 -26.37 30.19
C PHE A 596 -2.60 -27.05 31.13
N SER A 597 -2.58 -28.39 31.22
CA SER A 597 -3.45 -29.12 32.15
C SER A 597 -3.12 -28.77 33.60
N TRP A 598 -1.84 -28.74 33.97
CA TRP A 598 -1.41 -28.36 35.31
C TRP A 598 -1.77 -26.90 35.62
N ALA A 599 -1.49 -25.99 34.69
CA ALA A 599 -1.75 -24.57 34.86
C ALA A 599 -3.26 -24.29 35.00
N GLN A 600 -4.12 -25.02 34.28
CA GLN A 600 -5.56 -24.89 34.41
C GLN A 600 -6.08 -25.36 35.77
N GLN A 601 -5.50 -26.43 36.32
CA GLN A 601 -5.85 -26.96 37.65
C GLN A 601 -5.38 -26.06 38.80
N ASN A 602 -4.32 -25.26 38.58
CA ASN A 602 -3.72 -24.39 39.60
C ASN A 602 -3.97 -22.89 39.34
N SER A 603 -4.89 -22.55 38.43
CA SER A 603 -5.13 -21.15 38.04
C SER A 603 -5.76 -20.28 39.14
N GLU A 604 -6.37 -20.90 40.15
CA GLU A 604 -6.94 -20.21 41.33
C GLU A 604 -5.94 -20.08 42.49
N ASP A 605 -4.76 -20.70 42.40
CA ASP A 605 -3.73 -20.66 43.43
C ASP A 605 -2.79 -19.45 43.23
N PRO A 606 -2.71 -18.49 44.17
CA PRO A 606 -1.84 -17.33 44.05
C PRO A 606 -0.34 -17.68 43.99
N ASP A 607 0.06 -18.85 44.51
CA ASP A 607 1.44 -19.34 44.52
C ASP A 607 1.74 -20.32 43.37
N CYS A 608 0.86 -20.44 42.37
CA CYS A 608 1.09 -21.33 41.23
C CYS A 608 2.41 -21.00 40.49
N VAL A 609 2.71 -19.71 40.31
CA VAL A 609 3.90 -19.28 39.58
C VAL A 609 5.19 -19.62 40.34
N SER A 610 5.20 -19.50 41.67
CA SER A 610 6.35 -19.88 42.50
C SER A 610 6.55 -21.39 42.51
N LYS A 611 5.47 -22.18 42.53
CA LYS A 611 5.52 -23.65 42.38
C LYS A 611 6.10 -24.08 41.03
N LEU A 612 5.75 -23.38 39.95
CA LEU A 612 6.33 -23.63 38.63
C LEU A 612 7.84 -23.37 38.61
N ILE A 613 8.28 -22.23 39.18
CA ILE A 613 9.70 -21.88 39.26
C ILE A 613 10.45 -22.93 40.10
N THR A 614 9.93 -23.32 41.27
CA THR A 614 10.55 -24.33 42.14
C THR A 614 10.65 -25.68 41.43
N ALA A 615 9.59 -26.14 40.76
CA ALA A 615 9.60 -27.40 40.03
C ALA A 615 10.65 -27.42 38.90
N MET A 616 10.83 -26.29 38.20
CA MET A 616 11.86 -26.13 37.16
C MET A 616 13.28 -26.15 37.74
N LYS A 617 13.50 -25.50 38.90
CA LYS A 617 14.79 -25.51 39.62
C LYS A 617 15.14 -26.92 40.12
N GLU A 618 14.18 -27.62 40.71
CA GLU A 618 14.33 -29.00 41.19
C GLU A 618 14.54 -30.02 40.06
N SER A 619 14.10 -29.68 38.84
CA SER A 619 14.37 -30.48 37.63
C SER A 619 15.72 -30.16 36.96
N GLY A 620 16.56 -29.31 37.56
CA GLY A 620 17.86 -28.93 37.02
C GLY A 620 17.81 -27.95 35.83
N ARG A 621 16.64 -27.36 35.56
CA ARG A 621 16.40 -26.39 34.47
C ARG A 621 16.35 -24.96 34.99
N GLN A 622 17.45 -24.54 35.61
CA GLN A 622 17.66 -23.18 36.09
C GLN A 622 17.50 -22.15 34.96
N ASP A 623 17.92 -22.50 33.74
CA ASP A 623 17.81 -21.67 32.54
C ASP A 623 16.37 -21.25 32.21
N ILE A 624 15.40 -22.14 32.46
CA ILE A 624 13.97 -21.88 32.24
C ILE A 624 13.38 -21.14 33.44
N ALA A 625 13.80 -21.49 34.66
CA ALA A 625 13.37 -20.81 35.88
C ALA A 625 13.73 -19.31 35.86
N ASP A 626 14.96 -18.98 35.44
CA ASP A 626 15.43 -17.59 35.33
C ASP A 626 14.69 -16.83 34.21
N GLU A 627 14.31 -17.50 33.11
CA GLU A 627 13.48 -16.91 32.05
C GLU A 627 12.06 -16.61 32.56
N VAL A 628 11.48 -17.52 33.34
CA VAL A 628 10.17 -17.30 33.96
C VAL A 628 10.22 -16.11 34.93
N GLU A 629 11.27 -16.02 35.77
CA GLU A 629 11.47 -14.88 36.69
C GLU A 629 11.62 -13.55 35.94
N THR A 630 12.41 -13.49 34.87
CA THR A 630 12.58 -12.26 34.07
C THR A 630 11.30 -11.81 33.36
N ILE A 631 10.49 -12.75 32.85
CA ILE A 631 9.17 -12.46 32.27
C ILE A 631 8.25 -11.82 33.31
N ILE A 632 8.26 -12.36 34.53
CA ILE A 632 7.45 -11.87 35.65
C ILE A 632 7.89 -10.47 36.08
N GLU A 633 9.20 -10.25 36.21
CA GLU A 633 9.78 -8.98 36.63
C GLU A 633 9.46 -7.86 35.62
N LEU A 634 9.58 -8.15 34.33
CA LEU A 634 9.20 -7.24 33.25
C LEU A 634 7.69 -6.93 33.28
N GLY A 635 6.86 -7.93 33.60
CA GLY A 635 5.42 -7.76 33.79
C GLY A 635 5.09 -6.83 34.95
N ARG A 636 5.75 -7.00 36.11
CA ARG A 636 5.60 -6.14 37.29
C ARG A 636 6.06 -4.71 37.03
N GLN A 637 7.18 -4.53 36.32
CA GLN A 637 7.67 -3.21 35.96
C GLN A 637 6.67 -2.47 35.06
N LYS A 638 6.18 -3.13 34.00
CA LYS A 638 5.15 -2.56 33.11
C LYS A 638 3.87 -2.20 33.85
N TYR A 639 3.49 -3.00 34.84
CA TYR A 639 2.34 -2.72 35.69
C TYR A 639 2.55 -1.47 36.56
N ARG A 640 3.70 -1.35 37.24
CA ARG A 640 4.06 -0.14 38.03
C ARG A 640 4.12 1.12 37.16
N GLU A 641 4.74 1.04 35.99
CA GLU A 641 4.80 2.16 35.04
C GLU A 641 3.40 2.53 34.52
N SER A 642 2.51 1.55 34.34
CA SER A 642 1.12 1.78 33.97
C SER A 642 0.39 2.55 35.09
N ILE A 643 0.50 2.11 36.35
CA ILE A 643 -0.10 2.78 37.51
C ILE A 643 0.38 4.24 37.64
N ARG A 644 1.69 4.50 37.45
CA ARG A 644 2.24 5.87 37.43
C ARG A 644 1.61 6.74 36.35
N ARG A 645 1.38 6.20 35.16
CA ARG A 645 0.76 6.95 34.05
C ARG A 645 -0.72 7.27 34.28
N VAL A 646 -1.43 6.48 35.10
CA VAL A 646 -2.85 6.73 35.44
C VAL A 646 -3.02 7.58 36.70
N GLY A 647 -1.92 8.02 37.35
CA GLY A 647 -1.96 8.92 38.51
C GLY A 647 -2.49 8.29 39.80
N LEU A 648 -2.42 6.95 39.93
CA LEU A 648 -2.91 6.20 41.09
C LEU A 648 -1.82 5.86 42.13
N GLU A 649 -0.56 6.19 41.87
CA GLU A 649 0.46 6.26 42.92
C GLU A 649 0.33 7.63 43.61
N GLN A 650 -0.11 7.65 44.87
CA GLN A 650 0.28 8.75 45.75
C GLN A 650 1.81 8.72 45.79
N GLU A 651 2.44 9.84 45.42
CA GLU A 651 3.82 10.09 45.79
C GLU A 651 3.90 9.85 47.30
N SER A 652 4.51 8.73 47.71
CA SER A 652 5.03 8.63 49.07
C SER A 652 6.05 9.75 49.15
N SER A 653 5.64 10.84 49.78
CA SER A 653 6.44 12.00 50.11
C SER A 653 7.84 11.54 50.50
N THR A 654 8.81 11.83 49.65
CA THR A 654 10.22 11.87 50.02
C THR A 654 10.42 13.04 50.98
N GLU A 655 9.97 12.87 52.21
CA GLU A 655 10.37 13.61 53.39
C GLU A 655 11.02 12.60 54.35
N ASP A 656 12.17 12.04 53.96
CA ASP A 656 13.07 11.34 54.91
C ASP A 656 14.53 11.28 54.43
N SER A 657 14.95 12.18 53.54
CA SER A 657 16.36 12.31 53.12
C SER A 657 17.00 13.63 53.57
N ALA A 658 16.56 14.15 54.72
CA ALA A 658 17.17 15.33 55.33
C ALA A 658 17.16 15.27 56.87
N ILE A 659 17.60 14.16 57.47
CA ILE A 659 18.27 14.11 58.79
C ILE A 659 19.12 12.83 58.82
N ALA A 660 20.45 12.98 58.69
CA ALA A 660 21.53 12.13 59.21
C ALA A 660 22.76 12.17 58.29
N MET A 661 23.55 13.23 58.42
CA MET A 661 25.02 13.17 58.50
C MET A 661 25.52 14.59 58.81
N VAL A 662 25.55 14.88 60.11
CA VAL A 662 26.61 15.67 60.74
C VAL A 662 27.71 14.69 61.12
#